data_AF-A0AAD6CF98-F1
#
_entry.id   AF-A0AAD6CF98-F1
#
_cell.length_a   1.000
_cell.length_b   1.000
_cell.length_c   1.000
_cell.angle_alpha   90.00
_cell.angle_beta   90.00
_cell.angle_gamma   90.00
#
_symmetry.space_group_name_H-M   'P 1'
#
loop_
_entity.id
_entity.type
_entity.pdbx_description
1 polymer ?
#
loop_
_entity_poly.entity_id
_entity_poly.type
_entity_poly.pdbx_seq_one_letter_code
_entity_poly.pdbx_strand_id
1 'polypeptide(L)'
;MAGLLLVDIAIYALFTLCIAAIASADQEPRFRSQKYAKGFEGPYPLQRYGSADVSGPILNYWHRSVACQDGLYTILTPRGDSVRQSGPMIVDQQGHLVWFKQYKTTYNANVHDYKGERYLTFWAGDDSVRGHGEGTYYMLNSHYEEVYKIHGANGLYGDLHEFQITRDDTALFAVYEILPTDLREVNGPKVGWIYDGLFQEVDVETNEILFQWRASEHFPLQEAERDREEGDGETEDNPWDFFHINSIDKDWRGNYLISSRYMSSLAYIDGRTGDIIWKLGGKQNSFQDLSGGAATNISWQHHARFHVPYDTNSTRMISLFDNASRGEGAPENTSRGLIIEINEEDMTVAVVQEYWNPTPISSQSQGSMQVLDNGNVVLGYGYSAAWTEFTAEGEALCEVHFGPQTQFHRGQIVSYRVFKQEWLGLPLTSPSVALSGTQAAVSWNGATEVVTWVLQGAFSRGEQGENVGVVAARQLADSEDLDLEFEFISAAPKSGFETIIYLPRDTPYSKLRIIALGKKGDTLGATAELDWEPEEMNKEVAVYSGEEQPNEQDADTEETSDTTSLWTIGIGLITVAVLGFCVWLLCKIANSGSLKNMFTREKNGGVWQRVYAEEELDELEGFSDVESGDHASDSLLKRPGG
;
A
#
# COMPACT_ATOMS: atom_id res chain seq x y z
N MET A 1 -20.99 -48.54 -24.00
CA MET A 1 -20.09 -47.72 -24.84
C MET A 1 -20.47 -46.23 -24.93
N ALA A 2 -21.68 -45.80 -24.51
CA ALA A 2 -22.05 -44.37 -24.51
C ALA A 2 -21.54 -43.56 -23.28
N GLY A 3 -21.18 -44.22 -22.18
CA GLY A 3 -20.72 -43.55 -20.95
C GLY A 3 -19.25 -43.13 -20.93
N LEU A 4 -18.39 -43.79 -21.71
CA LEU A 4 -16.96 -43.43 -21.82
C LEU A 4 -16.75 -42.19 -22.70
N LEU A 5 -17.55 -42.03 -23.76
CA LEU A 5 -17.50 -40.86 -24.64
C LEU A 5 -17.91 -39.54 -23.95
N LEU A 6 -18.81 -39.60 -22.96
CA LEU A 6 -19.23 -38.40 -22.22
C LEU A 6 -18.20 -37.94 -21.18
N VAL A 7 -17.41 -38.87 -20.64
CA VAL A 7 -16.32 -38.55 -19.73
C VAL A 7 -15.13 -37.97 -20.50
N ASP A 8 -14.82 -38.50 -21.68
CA ASP A 8 -13.76 -37.94 -22.53
C ASP A 8 -14.12 -36.54 -23.06
N ILE A 9 -15.40 -36.27 -23.41
CA ILE A 9 -15.85 -34.92 -23.81
C ILE A 9 -15.82 -33.95 -22.62
N ALA A 10 -16.16 -34.41 -21.41
CA ALA A 10 -16.09 -33.57 -20.21
C ALA A 10 -14.64 -33.29 -19.79
N ILE A 11 -13.73 -34.26 -19.93
CA ILE A 11 -12.30 -34.08 -19.67
C ILE A 11 -11.66 -33.21 -20.75
N TYR A 12 -12.03 -33.36 -22.04
CA TYR A 12 -11.59 -32.44 -23.09
C TYR A 12 -12.18 -31.03 -22.90
N ALA A 13 -13.41 -30.89 -22.42
CA ALA A 13 -14.00 -29.59 -22.08
C ALA A 13 -13.34 -28.95 -20.84
N LEU A 14 -12.89 -29.75 -19.87
CA LEU A 14 -12.09 -29.30 -18.72
C LEU A 14 -10.62 -29.01 -19.08
N PHE A 15 -10.03 -29.72 -20.05
CA PHE A 15 -8.69 -29.44 -20.60
C PHE A 15 -8.69 -28.29 -21.61
N THR A 16 -9.78 -28.06 -22.33
CA THR A 16 -9.97 -26.83 -23.15
C THR A 16 -10.46 -25.65 -22.33
N LEU A 17 -10.91 -25.87 -21.08
CA LEU A 17 -11.02 -24.85 -20.02
C LEU A 17 -9.71 -24.61 -19.26
N CYS A 18 -8.61 -25.30 -19.58
CA CYS A 18 -7.29 -24.69 -19.46
C CYS A 18 -7.16 -23.73 -20.64
N ILE A 19 -7.90 -22.64 -20.50
CA ILE A 19 -7.86 -21.43 -21.30
C ILE A 19 -6.39 -21.21 -21.66
N ALA A 20 -6.07 -21.16 -22.96
CA ALA A 20 -4.90 -20.42 -23.41
C ALA A 20 -4.98 -19.11 -22.65
N ALA A 21 -4.15 -18.93 -21.61
CA ALA A 21 -4.18 -17.76 -20.77
C ALA A 21 -3.96 -16.60 -21.73
N ILE A 22 -5.06 -15.96 -22.12
CA ILE A 22 -4.99 -14.71 -22.86
C ILE A 22 -4.26 -13.85 -21.84
N ALA A 23 -3.01 -13.52 -22.13
CA ALA A 23 -2.23 -12.64 -21.29
C ALA A 23 -3.04 -11.35 -21.23
N SER A 24 -3.77 -11.15 -20.14
CA SER A 24 -4.46 -9.90 -19.91
C SER A 24 -3.40 -8.98 -19.34
N ALA A 25 -2.95 -8.03 -20.16
CA ALA A 25 -1.93 -7.04 -19.82
C ALA A 25 -2.21 -6.42 -18.44
N ASP A 26 -3.32 -5.69 -18.33
CA ASP A 26 -3.84 -5.13 -17.10
C ASP A 26 -5.33 -5.51 -16.96
N GLN A 27 -5.76 -5.79 -15.74
CA GLN A 27 -7.16 -5.98 -15.40
C GLN A 27 -7.79 -4.63 -15.14
N GLU A 28 -8.92 -4.39 -15.79
CA GLU A 28 -9.69 -3.18 -15.56
C GLU A 28 -10.13 -3.09 -14.08
N PRO A 29 -10.03 -1.89 -13.47
CA PRO A 29 -10.60 -1.64 -12.17
C PRO A 29 -12.08 -1.98 -12.14
N ARG A 30 -12.57 -2.35 -10.97
CA ARG A 30 -13.99 -2.53 -10.74
C ARG A 30 -14.67 -1.17 -10.67
N PHE A 31 -15.90 -1.10 -11.15
CA PHE A 31 -16.74 0.09 -11.00
C PHE A 31 -18.01 -0.27 -10.27
N ARG A 32 -18.17 0.26 -9.05
CA ARG A 32 -19.29 -0.02 -8.15
C ARG A 32 -19.57 -1.51 -7.98
N SER A 33 -18.52 -2.34 -7.92
CA SER A 33 -18.68 -3.79 -7.80
C SER A 33 -19.13 -4.14 -6.39
N GLN A 34 -20.40 -4.54 -6.29
CA GLN A 34 -20.96 -5.10 -5.05
C GLN A 34 -20.30 -6.43 -4.66
N LYS A 35 -19.73 -7.16 -5.62
CA LYS A 35 -19.00 -8.41 -5.33
C LYS A 35 -17.68 -8.09 -4.62
N TYR A 36 -16.95 -7.11 -5.14
CA TYR A 36 -15.74 -6.58 -4.54
C TYR A 36 -16.02 -6.03 -3.14
N ALA A 37 -16.99 -5.11 -3.01
CA ALA A 37 -17.31 -4.46 -1.74
C ALA A 37 -17.70 -5.43 -0.61
N LYS A 38 -18.26 -6.59 -0.96
CA LYS A 38 -18.65 -7.66 -0.02
C LYS A 38 -17.54 -8.68 0.24
N GLY A 39 -16.38 -8.56 -0.40
CA GLY A 39 -15.23 -9.46 -0.22
C GLY A 39 -15.27 -10.74 -1.03
N PHE A 40 -16.15 -10.88 -2.03
CA PHE A 40 -16.21 -12.10 -2.87
C PHE A 40 -15.00 -12.26 -3.80
N GLU A 41 -14.23 -11.20 -4.02
CA GLU A 41 -12.98 -11.21 -4.81
C GLU A 41 -11.74 -11.37 -3.91
N GLY A 42 -11.94 -11.61 -2.61
CA GLY A 42 -10.89 -11.68 -1.61
C GLY A 42 -10.72 -10.36 -0.82
N PRO A 43 -9.92 -10.40 0.27
CA PRO A 43 -9.69 -9.25 1.15
C PRO A 43 -8.73 -8.22 0.56
N TYR A 44 -7.83 -8.63 -0.33
CA TYR A 44 -6.94 -7.74 -1.07
C TYR A 44 -6.82 -8.23 -2.52
N PRO A 45 -7.75 -7.85 -3.40
CA PRO A 45 -7.74 -8.28 -4.80
C PRO A 45 -6.51 -7.74 -5.53
N LEU A 46 -5.68 -8.64 -6.04
CA LEU A 46 -4.43 -8.35 -6.72
C LEU A 46 -4.43 -8.92 -8.13
N GLN A 47 -3.76 -8.24 -9.04
CA GLN A 47 -3.32 -8.78 -10.32
C GLN A 47 -1.83 -9.13 -10.24
N ARG A 48 -1.46 -10.27 -10.84
CA ARG A 48 -0.07 -10.62 -11.14
C ARG A 48 0.24 -10.31 -12.60
N TYR A 49 1.49 -9.99 -12.86
CA TYR A 49 2.00 -9.68 -14.20
C TYR A 49 2.80 -10.85 -14.76
N GLY A 50 2.75 -11.05 -16.07
CA GLY A 50 3.52 -12.12 -16.72
C GLY A 50 4.99 -11.76 -16.88
N SER A 51 5.27 -10.48 -17.14
CA SER A 51 6.59 -9.94 -17.47
C SER A 51 7.44 -9.57 -16.24
N ALA A 52 6.85 -9.46 -15.05
CA ALA A 52 7.56 -9.10 -13.83
C ALA A 52 6.96 -9.80 -12.61
N ASP A 53 7.80 -10.18 -11.65
CA ASP A 53 7.39 -10.77 -10.37
C ASP A 53 6.93 -9.70 -9.37
N VAL A 54 5.90 -8.94 -9.77
CA VAL A 54 5.24 -7.94 -8.94
C VAL A 54 3.73 -8.12 -9.04
N SER A 55 3.01 -7.58 -8.06
CA SER A 55 1.54 -7.57 -8.05
C SER A 55 1.00 -6.17 -7.84
N GLY A 56 -0.03 -5.81 -8.60
CA GLY A 56 -0.74 -4.54 -8.50
C GLY A 56 -2.15 -4.73 -7.90
N PRO A 57 -2.69 -3.75 -7.16
CA PRO A 57 -4.03 -3.82 -6.62
C PRO A 57 -5.07 -3.68 -7.72
N ILE A 58 -6.11 -4.50 -7.67
CA ILE A 58 -7.32 -4.29 -8.48
C ILE A 58 -8.23 -3.38 -7.68
N LEU A 59 -8.35 -2.13 -8.10
CA LEU A 59 -9.14 -1.12 -7.37
C LEU A 59 -10.63 -1.24 -7.67
N ASN A 60 -11.47 -0.73 -6.78
CA ASN A 60 -12.90 -0.54 -6.99
C ASN A 60 -13.27 0.94 -6.88
N TYR A 61 -13.65 1.53 -8.00
CA TYR A 61 -14.10 2.91 -8.10
C TYR A 61 -15.60 3.00 -7.81
N TRP A 62 -15.96 3.72 -6.75
CA TRP A 62 -17.35 4.04 -6.45
C TRP A 62 -17.81 5.31 -7.17
N HIS A 63 -16.91 6.29 -7.23
CA HIS A 63 -17.04 7.50 -8.02
C HIS A 63 -15.78 7.65 -8.89
N ARG A 64 -15.97 8.12 -10.14
CA ARG A 64 -14.88 8.36 -11.07
C ARG A 64 -15.21 9.59 -11.89
N SER A 65 -14.32 10.58 -11.83
CA SER A 65 -14.41 11.84 -12.57
C SER A 65 -13.13 12.04 -13.37
N VAL A 66 -13.26 12.63 -14.56
CA VAL A 66 -12.10 13.09 -15.34
C VAL A 66 -11.33 14.22 -14.63
N ALA A 67 -11.96 14.90 -13.67
CA ALA A 67 -11.31 15.93 -12.88
C ALA A 67 -10.19 15.39 -11.98
N CYS A 68 -10.20 14.08 -11.66
CA CYS A 68 -9.12 13.44 -10.91
C CYS A 68 -7.94 13.03 -11.81
N GLN A 69 -8.06 13.21 -13.14
CA GLN A 69 -7.01 12.89 -14.11
C GLN A 69 -6.07 14.09 -14.29
N ASP A 70 -5.32 14.41 -13.24
CA ASP A 70 -4.50 15.61 -13.09
C ASP A 70 -3.02 15.42 -13.49
N GLY A 71 -2.64 14.23 -13.96
CA GLY A 71 -1.23 13.92 -14.27
C GLY A 71 -0.44 13.33 -13.10
N LEU A 72 -0.97 13.35 -11.88
CA LEU A 72 -0.28 12.86 -10.68
C LEU A 72 -0.41 11.33 -10.53
N TYR A 73 0.48 10.74 -9.74
CA TYR A 73 0.42 9.35 -9.32
C TYR A 73 -0.10 9.22 -7.90
N THR A 74 -0.84 8.15 -7.62
CA THR A 74 -1.26 7.84 -6.25
C THR A 74 -0.21 6.97 -5.57
N ILE A 75 0.22 7.38 -4.38
CA ILE A 75 1.24 6.70 -3.57
C ILE A 75 0.60 6.15 -2.31
N LEU A 76 0.90 4.89 -2.01
CA LEU A 76 0.35 4.16 -0.86
C LEU A 76 1.34 3.11 -0.35
N THR A 77 1.12 2.63 0.88
CA THR A 77 1.85 1.52 1.50
C THR A 77 0.85 0.47 1.98
N PRO A 78 0.36 -0.42 1.09
CA PRO A 78 -0.52 -1.51 1.47
C PRO A 78 0.13 -2.39 2.56
N ARG A 79 -0.60 -2.63 3.64
CA ARG A 79 -0.22 -3.52 4.74
C ARG A 79 -1.46 -4.14 5.40
N GLY A 80 -1.26 -5.02 6.38
CA GLY A 80 -2.33 -5.73 7.09
C GLY A 80 -2.32 -7.23 6.80
N ASP A 81 -3.17 -7.98 7.50
CA ASP A 81 -3.15 -9.46 7.53
C ASP A 81 -3.23 -10.14 6.16
N SER A 82 -3.87 -9.48 5.19
CA SER A 82 -4.07 -10.00 3.84
C SER A 82 -2.98 -9.58 2.86
N VAL A 83 -2.05 -8.73 3.27
CA VAL A 83 -0.94 -8.24 2.45
C VAL A 83 0.29 -9.12 2.65
N ARG A 84 0.60 -9.94 1.65
CA ARG A 84 1.76 -10.84 1.69
C ARG A 84 3.08 -10.17 1.37
N GLN A 85 3.04 -9.16 0.50
CA GLN A 85 4.21 -8.39 0.08
C GLN A 85 3.91 -6.93 0.38
N SER A 86 4.44 -6.44 1.50
CA SER A 86 4.35 -5.02 1.85
C SER A 86 5.47 -4.24 1.17
N GLY A 87 5.20 -2.99 0.84
CA GLY A 87 6.15 -2.10 0.23
C GLY A 87 5.49 -0.81 -0.24
N PRO A 88 6.29 0.24 -0.45
CA PRO A 88 5.83 1.45 -1.11
C PRO A 88 5.36 1.11 -2.53
N MET A 89 4.26 1.72 -2.92
CA MET A 89 3.59 1.46 -4.20
C MET A 89 3.17 2.76 -4.85
N ILE A 90 3.34 2.83 -6.17
CA ILE A 90 2.88 3.91 -7.02
C ILE A 90 1.87 3.33 -8.02
N VAL A 91 0.70 3.93 -8.12
CA VAL A 91 -0.33 3.59 -9.11
C VAL A 91 -0.71 4.81 -9.95
N ASP A 92 -1.07 4.58 -11.21
CA ASP A 92 -1.52 5.63 -12.11
C ASP A 92 -2.97 6.09 -11.84
N GLN A 93 -3.42 7.10 -12.58
CA GLN A 93 -4.78 7.66 -12.47
C GLN A 93 -5.88 6.71 -12.95
N GLN A 94 -5.51 5.58 -13.55
CA GLN A 94 -6.42 4.52 -13.95
C GLN A 94 -6.41 3.37 -12.91
N GLY A 95 -5.47 3.36 -11.98
CA GLY A 95 -5.33 2.33 -10.96
C GLY A 95 -4.39 1.19 -11.35
N HIS A 96 -3.61 1.32 -12.43
CA HIS A 96 -2.59 0.34 -12.77
C HIS A 96 -1.34 0.56 -11.95
N LEU A 97 -0.60 -0.52 -11.70
CA LEU A 97 0.72 -0.43 -11.07
C LEU A 97 1.66 0.43 -11.93
N VAL A 98 2.47 1.26 -11.28
CA VAL A 98 3.58 1.98 -11.90
C VAL A 98 4.89 1.46 -11.33
N TRP A 99 4.96 1.36 -10.01
CA TRP A 99 6.13 0.86 -9.30
C TRP A 99 5.73 0.17 -8.01
N PHE A 100 6.41 -0.92 -7.72
CA PHE A 100 6.39 -1.57 -6.42
C PHE A 100 7.77 -2.17 -6.12
N LYS A 101 8.19 -2.07 -4.87
CA LYS A 101 9.34 -2.82 -4.36
C LYS A 101 9.00 -3.35 -2.98
N GLN A 102 9.22 -4.64 -2.78
CA GLN A 102 8.99 -5.26 -1.49
C GLN A 102 10.04 -4.79 -0.48
N TYR A 103 9.58 -4.42 0.70
CA TYR A 103 10.39 -4.19 1.90
C TYR A 103 9.83 -5.07 3.04
N LYS A 104 10.29 -4.87 4.28
CA LYS A 104 9.60 -5.42 5.48
C LYS A 104 8.26 -4.68 5.62
N THR A 105 7.86 -4.26 6.82
CA THR A 105 6.69 -3.41 6.97
C THR A 105 7.04 -1.99 6.56
N THR A 106 6.14 -1.34 5.81
CA THR A 106 6.34 0.04 5.33
C THR A 106 5.18 0.94 5.65
N TYR A 107 5.48 2.21 5.90
CA TYR A 107 4.52 3.25 6.27
C TYR A 107 4.86 4.55 5.54
N ASN A 108 3.84 5.40 5.35
CA ASN A 108 4.01 6.79 4.95
C ASN A 108 4.84 7.01 3.67
N ALA A 109 4.61 6.20 2.62
CA ALA A 109 5.22 6.49 1.33
C ALA A 109 4.71 7.81 0.75
N ASN A 110 5.63 8.70 0.38
CA ASN A 110 5.34 10.00 -0.18
C ASN A 110 6.53 10.49 -1.03
N VAL A 111 6.39 11.64 -1.70
CA VAL A 111 7.50 12.32 -2.36
C VAL A 111 7.83 13.60 -1.60
N HIS A 112 9.12 13.83 -1.34
CA HIS A 112 9.61 15.06 -0.74
C HIS A 112 10.72 15.66 -1.61
N ASP A 113 10.78 16.99 -1.65
CA ASP A 113 11.90 17.72 -2.24
C ASP A 113 13.03 17.86 -1.20
N TYR A 114 14.27 17.62 -1.61
CA TYR A 114 15.47 17.84 -0.81
C TYR A 114 16.57 18.42 -1.70
N LYS A 115 17.09 19.61 -1.35
CA LYS A 115 18.13 20.32 -2.13
C LYS A 115 17.79 20.49 -3.63
N GLY A 116 16.50 20.63 -3.94
CA GLY A 116 15.99 20.82 -5.31
C GLY A 116 15.78 19.54 -6.12
N GLU A 117 15.93 18.36 -5.51
CA GLU A 117 15.66 17.07 -6.12
C GLU A 117 14.51 16.34 -5.40
N ARG A 118 13.75 15.53 -6.13
CA ARG A 118 12.62 14.76 -5.60
C ARG A 118 13.05 13.37 -5.18
N TYR A 119 12.63 12.99 -3.98
CA TYR A 119 12.90 11.67 -3.40
C TYR A 119 11.59 10.97 -3.05
N LEU A 120 11.48 9.69 -3.41
CA LEU A 120 10.44 8.82 -2.89
C LEU A 120 10.86 8.40 -1.49
N THR A 121 10.07 8.77 -0.50
CA THR A 121 10.38 8.56 0.91
C THR A 121 9.39 7.62 1.55
N PHE A 122 9.83 6.75 2.44
CA PHE A 122 8.95 5.89 3.24
C PHE A 122 9.68 5.41 4.49
N TRP A 123 8.93 5.07 5.53
CA TRP A 123 9.47 4.37 6.69
C TRP A 123 9.46 2.85 6.45
N ALA A 124 10.50 2.16 6.92
CA ALA A 124 10.50 0.70 7.01
C ALA A 124 11.14 0.22 8.32
N GLY A 125 10.54 -0.79 8.95
CA GLY A 125 11.00 -1.24 10.27
C GLY A 125 10.11 -2.30 10.92
N ASP A 126 10.16 -2.34 12.24
CA ASP A 126 9.29 -3.16 13.10
C ASP A 126 8.12 -2.35 13.64
N ASP A 127 6.90 -2.77 13.35
CA ASP A 127 5.66 -2.14 13.81
C ASP A 127 4.92 -2.97 14.86
N SER A 128 5.55 -4.01 15.43
CA SER A 128 5.00 -4.78 16.55
C SER A 128 5.10 -4.05 17.91
N VAL A 129 5.63 -2.82 17.92
CA VAL A 129 5.90 -2.04 19.12
C VAL A 129 4.66 -1.24 19.53
N ARG A 130 3.58 -1.94 19.88
CA ARG A 130 2.33 -1.42 20.49
C ARG A 130 1.93 0.00 20.04
N GLY A 131 1.60 0.13 18.75
CA GLY A 131 1.08 1.38 18.21
C GLY A 131 2.13 2.43 17.88
N HIS A 132 3.42 2.08 17.85
CA HIS A 132 4.50 2.87 17.25
C HIS A 132 5.51 1.96 16.53
N GLY A 133 6.46 2.57 15.83
CA GLY A 133 7.44 1.86 15.03
C GLY A 133 8.86 1.99 15.56
N GLU A 134 9.66 0.93 15.39
CA GLU A 134 11.12 0.99 15.47
C GLU A 134 11.70 0.76 14.08
N GLY A 135 12.08 1.85 13.39
CA GLY A 135 12.57 1.73 12.02
C GLY A 135 13.42 2.89 11.52
N THR A 136 13.47 2.99 10.20
CA THR A 136 14.34 3.90 9.45
C THR A 136 13.57 4.46 8.27
N TYR A 137 13.80 5.73 7.95
CA TYR A 137 13.25 6.37 6.76
C TYR A 137 14.23 6.25 5.60
N TYR A 138 13.72 5.86 4.44
CA TYR A 138 14.48 5.70 3.22
C TYR A 138 14.12 6.83 2.27
N MET A 139 15.11 7.39 1.57
CA MET A 139 14.91 8.33 0.47
C MET A 139 15.51 7.76 -0.80
N LEU A 140 14.66 7.47 -1.78
CA LEU A 140 15.03 6.93 -3.07
C LEU A 140 15.04 8.02 -4.13
N ASN A 141 16.08 8.07 -4.97
CA ASN A 141 16.13 9.00 -6.11
C ASN A 141 15.20 8.53 -7.26
N SER A 142 15.20 9.27 -8.37
CA SER A 142 14.44 8.92 -9.59
C SER A 142 14.82 7.57 -10.20
N HIS A 143 16.01 7.04 -9.89
CA HIS A 143 16.47 5.73 -10.35
C HIS A 143 16.08 4.59 -9.39
N TYR A 144 15.34 4.91 -8.32
CA TYR A 144 14.97 4.00 -7.23
C TYR A 144 16.13 3.47 -6.40
N GLU A 145 17.26 4.18 -6.41
CA GLU A 145 18.42 3.89 -5.56
C GLU A 145 18.22 4.52 -4.19
N GLU A 146 18.55 3.78 -3.13
CA GLU A 146 18.53 4.29 -1.74
C GLU A 146 19.69 5.27 -1.54
N VAL A 147 19.41 6.58 -1.53
CA VAL A 147 20.44 7.63 -1.39
C VAL A 147 20.65 8.01 0.07
N TYR A 148 19.56 8.16 0.83
CA TYR A 148 19.62 8.51 2.25
C TYR A 148 18.86 7.52 3.11
N LYS A 149 19.39 7.29 4.32
CA LYS A 149 18.76 6.53 5.40
C LYS A 149 18.78 7.37 6.67
N ILE A 150 17.59 7.71 7.15
CA ILE A 150 17.40 8.59 8.29
C ILE A 150 16.92 7.76 9.47
N HIS A 151 17.55 7.94 10.63
CA HIS A 151 17.22 7.25 11.88
C HIS A 151 17.20 8.22 13.05
N GLY A 152 16.61 7.79 14.16
CA GLY A 152 16.60 8.58 15.39
C GLY A 152 18.01 8.79 15.94
N ALA A 153 18.25 10.00 16.46
CA ALA A 153 19.46 10.32 17.20
C ALA A 153 19.40 9.74 18.63
N ASN A 154 20.54 9.77 19.33
CA ASN A 154 20.67 9.31 20.73
C ASN A 154 20.36 7.82 20.94
N GLY A 155 20.51 6.99 19.90
CA GLY A 155 20.24 5.55 19.96
C GLY A 155 18.76 5.19 19.92
N LEU A 156 17.89 6.14 19.57
CA LEU A 156 16.46 5.93 19.38
C LEU A 156 16.16 5.57 17.93
N TYR A 157 15.02 4.92 17.69
CA TYR A 157 14.55 4.59 16.35
C TYR A 157 13.58 5.65 15.82
N GLY A 158 13.52 5.78 14.49
CA GLY A 158 12.47 6.59 13.87
C GLY A 158 11.12 5.87 13.98
N ASP A 159 10.10 6.60 14.39
CA ASP A 159 8.73 6.08 14.50
C ASP A 159 7.99 6.05 13.14
N LEU A 160 6.99 5.19 13.01
CA LEU A 160 6.27 4.99 11.77
C LEU A 160 5.34 6.15 11.37
N HIS A 161 4.99 7.09 12.27
CA HIS A 161 3.87 8.01 12.08
C HIS A 161 4.18 9.22 11.21
N GLU A 162 5.41 9.73 11.25
CA GLU A 162 5.74 10.99 10.60
C GLU A 162 7.15 11.04 10.03
N PHE A 163 7.24 11.56 8.80
CA PHE A 163 8.49 11.96 8.17
C PHE A 163 8.22 13.13 7.24
N GLN A 164 8.96 14.23 7.42
CA GLN A 164 8.92 15.41 6.57
C GLN A 164 10.34 15.89 6.27
N ILE A 165 10.54 16.42 5.07
CA ILE A 165 11.69 17.28 4.79
C ILE A 165 11.25 18.73 4.98
N THR A 166 11.94 19.46 5.85
CA THR A 166 11.60 20.85 6.15
C THR A 166 12.09 21.80 5.05
N ARG A 167 11.66 23.06 5.10
CA ARG A 167 12.13 24.12 4.18
C ARG A 167 13.62 24.44 4.34
N ASP A 168 14.24 24.01 5.44
CA ASP A 168 15.65 24.20 5.72
C ASP A 168 16.49 23.00 5.23
N ASP A 169 15.92 22.09 4.43
CA ASP A 169 16.55 20.83 3.97
C ASP A 169 17.01 19.94 5.14
N THR A 170 16.16 19.78 6.16
CA THR A 170 16.38 18.90 7.32
C THR A 170 15.27 17.85 7.40
N ALA A 171 15.51 16.73 8.08
CA ALA A 171 14.50 15.70 8.30
C ALA A 171 13.81 15.87 9.66
N LEU A 172 12.48 15.81 9.67
CA LEU A 172 11.64 15.97 10.85
C LEU A 172 10.75 14.74 11.02
N PHE A 173 10.77 14.14 12.21
CA PHE A 173 10.05 12.89 12.45
C PHE A 173 9.77 12.62 13.94
N ALA A 174 8.82 11.71 14.19
CA ALA A 174 8.45 11.27 15.53
C ALA A 174 9.42 10.18 16.06
N VAL A 175 9.54 10.11 17.37
CA VAL A 175 10.38 9.15 18.10
C VAL A 175 9.69 8.81 19.42
N TYR A 176 9.94 7.61 19.96
CA TYR A 176 9.50 7.22 21.29
C TYR A 176 10.67 6.87 22.20
N GLU A 177 10.50 7.10 23.50
CA GLU A 177 11.41 6.62 24.54
C GLU A 177 10.63 6.16 25.77
N ILE A 178 11.03 5.04 26.36
CA ILE A 178 10.44 4.54 27.60
C ILE A 178 11.01 5.33 28.79
N LEU A 179 10.13 5.95 29.58
CA LEU A 179 10.52 6.82 30.70
C LEU A 179 9.85 6.40 32.02
N PRO A 180 10.62 6.15 33.10
CA PRO A 180 10.05 5.98 34.44
C PRO A 180 9.37 7.27 34.91
N THR A 181 8.09 7.17 35.28
CA THR A 181 7.24 8.33 35.63
C THR A 181 6.35 8.03 36.83
N ASP A 182 6.06 9.04 37.66
CA ASP A 182 5.10 8.90 38.77
C ASP A 182 3.68 9.04 38.23
N LEU A 183 2.94 7.92 38.17
CA LEU A 183 1.61 7.85 37.58
C LEU A 183 0.48 8.02 38.60
N ARG A 184 0.78 8.36 39.86
CA ARG A 184 -0.25 8.45 40.92
C ARG A 184 -1.37 9.44 40.61
N GLU A 185 -1.05 10.51 39.88
CA GLU A 185 -2.04 11.52 39.51
C GLU A 185 -3.00 11.09 38.39
N VAL A 186 -2.72 9.94 37.75
CA VAL A 186 -3.56 9.28 36.74
C VAL A 186 -3.91 7.84 37.18
N ASN A 187 -4.14 7.68 38.49
CA ASN A 187 -4.54 6.42 39.13
C ASN A 187 -3.56 5.25 38.94
N GLY A 188 -2.25 5.55 38.88
CA GLY A 188 -1.20 4.56 38.66
C GLY A 188 -0.18 4.41 39.78
N PRO A 189 0.84 3.57 39.55
CA PRO A 189 1.88 3.33 40.52
C PRO A 189 2.77 4.56 40.66
N LYS A 190 3.40 4.69 41.84
CA LYS A 190 4.41 5.73 42.09
C LYS A 190 5.64 5.57 41.19
N VAL A 191 5.96 4.33 40.82
CA VAL A 191 7.02 3.98 39.89
C VAL A 191 6.35 3.29 38.72
N GLY A 192 5.89 4.08 37.77
CA GLY A 192 5.29 3.61 36.53
C GLY A 192 6.17 3.93 35.33
N TRP A 193 5.66 3.63 34.14
CA TRP A 193 6.38 3.74 32.88
C TRP A 193 5.48 4.34 31.81
N ILE A 194 6.03 5.23 31.00
CA ILE A 194 5.34 5.79 29.83
C ILE A 194 6.14 5.54 28.56
N TYR A 195 5.42 5.40 27.44
CA TYR A 195 5.98 5.68 26.13
C TYR A 195 5.90 7.19 25.94
N ASP A 196 7.02 7.87 26.14
CA ASP A 196 7.06 9.31 25.97
C ASP A 196 7.17 9.64 24.48
N GLY A 197 6.32 10.56 24.02
CA GLY A 197 6.30 11.00 22.63
C GLY A 197 7.31 12.12 22.42
N LEU A 198 8.24 11.92 21.49
CA LEU A 198 9.24 12.89 21.10
C LEU A 198 9.12 13.20 19.59
N PHE A 199 9.70 14.32 19.20
CA PHE A 199 10.11 14.50 17.82
C PHE A 199 11.52 15.04 17.72
N GLN A 200 12.17 14.73 16.60
CA GLN A 200 13.52 15.17 16.29
C GLN A 200 13.54 15.86 14.93
N GLU A 201 14.33 16.93 14.85
CA GLU A 201 14.81 17.47 13.58
C GLU A 201 16.30 17.15 13.46
N VAL A 202 16.71 16.54 12.36
CA VAL A 202 18.09 16.12 12.11
C VAL A 202 18.58 16.58 10.75
N ASP A 203 19.89 16.69 10.59
CA ASP A 203 20.52 16.84 9.29
C ASP A 203 20.42 15.53 8.48
N VAL A 204 19.95 15.62 7.23
CA VAL A 204 19.66 14.47 6.37
C VAL A 204 20.91 13.64 6.03
N GLU A 205 22.06 14.29 5.87
CA GLU A 205 23.29 13.62 5.42
C GLU A 205 24.03 12.94 6.58
N THR A 206 23.99 13.55 7.76
CA THR A 206 24.79 13.15 8.92
C THR A 206 23.98 12.45 10.02
N ASN A 207 22.65 12.57 10.01
CA ASN A 207 21.76 12.22 11.12
C ASN A 207 22.08 12.96 12.43
N GLU A 208 22.81 14.09 12.36
CA GLU A 208 23.07 14.92 13.53
C GLU A 208 21.80 15.62 13.98
N ILE A 209 21.49 15.52 15.27
CA ILE A 209 20.34 16.17 15.89
C ILE A 209 20.51 17.69 15.90
N LEU A 210 19.49 18.38 15.40
CA LEU A 210 19.39 19.84 15.38
C LEU A 210 18.42 20.35 16.45
N PHE A 211 17.33 19.61 16.65
CA PHE A 211 16.31 19.90 17.66
C PHE A 211 15.66 18.62 18.16
N GLN A 212 15.27 18.60 19.44
CA GLN A 212 14.44 17.54 20.01
C GLN A 212 13.50 18.13 21.04
N TRP A 213 12.28 17.64 21.05
CA TRP A 213 11.24 18.03 21.98
C TRP A 213 10.58 16.80 22.60
N ARG A 214 10.12 16.93 23.84
CA ARG A 214 9.59 15.82 24.65
C ARG A 214 8.23 16.17 25.25
N ALA A 215 7.22 15.34 25.02
CA ALA A 215 5.87 15.60 25.49
C ALA A 215 5.76 15.74 27.01
N SER A 216 6.37 14.84 27.77
CA SER A 216 6.28 14.83 29.25
C SER A 216 6.87 16.07 29.94
N GLU A 217 7.71 16.86 29.27
CA GLU A 217 8.24 18.12 29.80
C GLU A 217 7.24 19.29 29.69
N HIS A 218 6.23 19.15 28.82
CA HIS A 218 5.33 20.24 28.45
C HIS A 218 3.84 19.91 28.64
N PHE A 219 3.48 18.63 28.74
CA PHE A 219 2.11 18.17 28.94
C PHE A 219 1.93 17.40 30.25
N PRO A 220 1.00 17.81 31.12
CA PRO A 220 0.60 17.04 32.27
C PRO A 220 -0.20 15.80 31.83
N LEU A 221 0.02 14.68 32.51
CA LEU A 221 -0.56 13.39 32.14
C LEU A 221 -2.11 13.37 32.16
N GLN A 222 -2.74 14.22 32.97
CA GLN A 222 -4.21 14.28 33.10
C GLN A 222 -4.90 14.92 31.89
N GLU A 223 -4.14 15.56 31.00
CA GLU A 223 -4.69 16.06 29.75
C GLU A 223 -5.09 14.92 28.80
N ALA A 224 -4.52 13.73 28.95
CA ALA A 224 -4.84 12.58 28.11
C ALA A 224 -6.34 12.27 28.13
N GLU A 225 -6.95 12.18 26.95
CA GLU A 225 -8.34 11.76 26.75
C GLU A 225 -8.49 10.24 26.83
N ARG A 226 -7.39 9.51 26.59
CA ARG A 226 -7.32 8.06 26.82
C ARG A 226 -6.92 7.79 28.26
N ASP A 227 -7.78 7.12 29.01
CA ASP A 227 -7.43 6.61 30.34
C ASP A 227 -6.47 5.41 30.24
N ARG A 228 -5.79 5.09 31.35
CA ARG A 228 -4.99 3.86 31.48
C ARG A 228 -5.90 2.63 31.50
N GLU A 229 -5.54 1.62 30.73
CA GLU A 229 -6.15 0.29 30.82
C GLU A 229 -5.45 -0.55 31.91
N GLU A 230 -6.02 -1.72 32.24
CA GLU A 230 -5.43 -2.60 33.25
C GLU A 230 -4.01 -3.03 32.83
N GLY A 231 -3.03 -2.70 33.68
CA GLY A 231 -1.63 -3.02 33.45
C GLY A 231 -0.82 -1.92 32.76
N ASP A 232 -1.45 -0.94 32.10
CA ASP A 232 -0.75 0.12 31.38
C ASP A 232 0.12 0.94 32.32
N GLY A 233 1.40 1.08 32.00
CA GLY A 233 2.40 1.80 32.79
C GLY A 233 2.78 1.15 34.11
N GLU A 234 2.36 -0.10 34.38
CA GLU A 234 2.75 -0.83 35.60
C GLU A 234 4.16 -1.44 35.47
N THR A 235 4.65 -1.72 34.26
CA THR A 235 5.96 -2.32 33.98
C THR A 235 6.65 -1.66 32.80
N GLU A 236 7.98 -1.77 32.72
CA GLU A 236 8.79 -1.26 31.60
C GLU A 236 8.40 -1.91 30.27
N ASP A 237 7.99 -3.19 30.26
CA ASP A 237 7.51 -3.89 29.06
C ASP A 237 6.04 -3.57 28.71
N ASN A 238 5.36 -2.79 29.57
CA ASN A 238 4.02 -2.30 29.31
C ASN A 238 3.88 -0.81 29.68
N PRO A 239 4.63 0.11 29.05
CA PRO A 239 4.50 1.54 29.30
C PRO A 239 3.14 2.05 28.81
N TRP A 240 2.62 3.08 29.48
CA TRP A 240 1.41 3.77 29.03
C TRP A 240 1.78 4.82 27.97
N ASP A 241 1.20 4.72 26.76
CA ASP A 241 1.25 5.81 25.79
C ASP A 241 0.16 6.82 26.12
N PHE A 242 0.56 7.96 26.68
CA PHE A 242 -0.36 9.01 27.12
C PHE A 242 -0.54 10.12 26.07
N PHE A 243 0.37 10.24 25.09
CA PHE A 243 0.46 11.42 24.23
C PHE A 243 0.28 11.10 22.74
N HIS A 244 0.94 10.08 22.21
CA HIS A 244 0.77 9.60 20.84
C HIS A 244 0.85 10.68 19.74
N ILE A 245 2.08 11.05 19.34
CA ILE A 245 2.33 11.96 18.22
C ILE A 245 2.06 11.23 16.91
N ASN A 246 1.21 11.81 16.05
CA ASN A 246 0.91 11.20 14.75
C ASN A 246 1.14 12.12 13.55
N SER A 247 1.45 13.38 13.79
CA SER A 247 1.94 14.28 12.76
C SER A 247 2.68 15.47 13.33
N ILE A 248 3.65 15.93 12.54
CA ILE A 248 4.50 17.08 12.83
C ILE A 248 4.68 17.88 11.54
N ASP A 249 4.64 19.20 11.65
CA ASP A 249 4.95 20.13 10.56
C ASP A 249 5.73 21.34 11.09
N LYS A 250 6.49 22.02 10.22
CA LYS A 250 7.32 23.18 10.59
C LYS A 250 6.94 24.39 9.73
N ASP A 251 6.64 25.51 10.39
CA ASP A 251 6.32 26.75 9.69
C ASP A 251 7.58 27.52 9.25
N TRP A 252 7.38 28.63 8.54
CA TRP A 252 8.47 29.50 8.08
C TRP A 252 9.12 30.32 9.22
N ARG A 253 8.49 30.38 10.41
CA ARG A 253 9.06 31.03 11.60
C ARG A 253 10.02 30.09 12.34
N GLY A 254 10.05 28.82 11.94
CA GLY A 254 10.85 27.76 12.55
C GLY A 254 10.16 27.07 13.71
N ASN A 255 8.85 27.29 13.90
CA ASN A 255 8.04 26.70 14.95
C ASN A 255 7.34 25.43 14.46
N TYR A 256 6.95 24.56 15.38
CA TYR A 256 6.39 23.24 15.05
C TYR A 256 4.90 23.17 15.38
N LEU A 257 4.14 22.53 14.51
CA LEU A 257 2.78 22.06 14.78
C LEU A 257 2.83 20.57 15.00
N ILE A 258 2.32 20.10 16.13
CA ILE A 258 2.17 18.68 16.42
C ILE A 258 0.69 18.34 16.58
N SER A 259 0.33 17.14 16.12
CA SER A 259 -0.95 16.51 16.42
C SER A 259 -0.73 15.36 17.39
N SER A 260 -1.44 15.43 18.50
CA SER A 260 -1.49 14.35 19.49
C SER A 260 -2.86 13.68 19.41
N ARG A 261 -2.84 12.37 19.10
CA ARG A 261 -4.06 11.55 19.00
C ARG A 261 -4.73 11.44 20.37
N TYR A 262 -3.96 11.17 21.42
CA TYR A 262 -4.49 10.89 22.76
C TYR A 262 -4.81 12.13 23.58
N MET A 263 -4.39 13.31 23.14
CA MET A 263 -4.87 14.58 23.67
C MET A 263 -6.08 15.11 22.89
N SER A 264 -6.43 14.52 21.75
CA SER A 264 -7.41 15.07 20.79
C SER A 264 -7.17 16.56 20.51
N SER A 265 -5.89 16.93 20.36
CA SER A 265 -5.48 18.32 20.27
C SER A 265 -4.28 18.52 19.35
N LEU A 266 -4.18 19.73 18.82
CA LEU A 266 -2.98 20.24 18.17
C LEU A 266 -2.23 21.17 19.12
N ALA A 267 -0.91 21.21 19.00
CA ALA A 267 -0.09 22.17 19.74
C ALA A 267 0.94 22.84 18.83
N TYR A 268 1.11 24.14 19.04
CA TYR A 268 2.12 24.95 18.35
C TYR A 268 3.25 25.27 19.31
N ILE A 269 4.46 24.93 18.91
CA ILE A 269 5.66 24.89 19.75
C ILE A 269 6.68 25.89 19.22
N ASP A 270 7.24 26.70 20.10
CA ASP A 270 8.37 27.58 19.78
C ASP A 270 9.60 26.73 19.44
N GLY A 271 10.12 26.87 18.21
CA GLY A 271 11.22 26.03 17.74
C GLY A 271 12.60 26.41 18.29
N ARG A 272 12.67 27.38 19.21
CA ARG A 272 13.92 27.75 19.90
C ARG A 272 13.89 27.32 21.36
N THR A 273 12.76 27.48 22.04
CA THR A 273 12.64 27.19 23.46
C THR A 273 11.95 25.86 23.76
N GLY A 274 11.16 25.32 22.81
CA GLY A 274 10.29 24.17 23.03
C GLY A 274 9.00 24.50 23.79
N ASP A 275 8.77 25.77 24.14
CA ASP A 275 7.58 26.18 24.87
C ASP A 275 6.33 26.07 24.00
N ILE A 276 5.22 25.66 24.63
CA ILE A 276 3.91 25.65 23.98
C ILE A 276 3.40 27.08 23.84
N ILE A 277 3.19 27.51 22.60
CA ILE A 277 2.63 28.83 22.27
C ILE A 277 1.11 28.80 22.43
N TRP A 278 0.45 27.79 21.85
CA TRP A 278 -0.99 27.56 22.00
C TRP A 278 -1.34 26.08 21.77
N LYS A 279 -2.54 25.70 22.26
CA LYS A 279 -3.17 24.41 22.00
C LYS A 279 -4.56 24.61 21.38
N LEU A 280 -4.94 23.75 20.45
CA LEU A 280 -6.26 23.74 19.82
C LEU A 280 -6.94 22.39 20.08
N GLY A 281 -8.18 22.42 20.59
CA GLY A 281 -8.92 21.22 20.97
C GLY A 281 -8.49 20.63 22.32
N GLY A 282 -8.96 19.42 22.62
CA GLY A 282 -8.73 18.71 23.88
C GLY A 282 -9.11 19.50 25.14
N LYS A 283 -8.56 19.09 26.28
CA LYS A 283 -8.88 19.68 27.60
C LYS A 283 -8.32 21.10 27.83
N GLN A 284 -7.34 21.55 27.04
CA GLN A 284 -6.63 22.83 27.22
C GLN A 284 -6.67 23.72 25.99
N ASN A 285 -7.83 23.78 25.31
CA ASN A 285 -8.01 24.62 24.14
C ASN A 285 -7.79 26.12 24.43
N SER A 286 -7.02 26.79 23.57
CA SER A 286 -6.67 28.21 23.70
C SER A 286 -7.57 29.16 22.91
N PHE A 287 -8.42 28.63 22.01
CA PHE A 287 -9.15 29.43 21.01
C PHE A 287 -10.65 29.54 21.28
N GLN A 288 -11.23 30.69 21.01
CA GLN A 288 -12.68 30.80 20.84
C GLN A 288 -13.10 30.23 19.48
N ASP A 289 -13.92 29.18 19.48
CA ASP A 289 -14.47 28.59 18.26
C ASP A 289 -15.64 29.42 17.72
N LEU A 290 -15.47 29.97 16.51
CA LEU A 290 -16.48 30.78 15.79
C LEU A 290 -17.42 29.93 14.93
N SER A 291 -17.22 28.62 14.89
CA SER A 291 -17.97 27.61 14.13
C SER A 291 -18.80 26.69 15.03
N GLY A 292 -19.12 27.13 16.24
CA GLY A 292 -20.01 26.40 17.14
C GLY A 292 -19.42 25.10 17.68
N GLY A 293 -18.09 25.00 17.75
CA GLY A 293 -17.36 23.83 18.24
C GLY A 293 -16.86 22.92 17.13
N ALA A 294 -17.22 23.17 15.87
CA ALA A 294 -16.82 22.33 14.75
C ALA A 294 -15.30 22.34 14.49
N ALA A 295 -14.57 23.38 14.91
CA ALA A 295 -13.12 23.45 14.76
C ALA A 295 -12.36 22.89 15.98
N THR A 296 -12.94 22.97 17.19
CA THR A 296 -12.28 22.52 18.41
C THR A 296 -12.69 21.12 18.87
N ASN A 297 -13.84 20.60 18.44
CA ASN A 297 -14.32 19.25 18.78
C ASN A 297 -13.77 18.18 17.83
N ILE A 298 -12.47 18.27 17.53
CA ILE A 298 -11.71 17.24 16.83
C ILE A 298 -11.38 16.12 17.81
N SER A 299 -11.27 14.89 17.34
CA SER A 299 -10.83 13.79 18.21
C SER A 299 -10.11 12.68 17.47
N TRP A 300 -9.07 12.15 18.11
CA TRP A 300 -8.20 11.11 17.56
C TRP A 300 -7.63 11.45 16.18
N GLN A 301 -7.50 12.76 15.89
CA GLN A 301 -7.21 13.33 14.58
C GLN A 301 -5.79 13.03 14.12
N HIS A 302 -5.57 13.03 12.81
CA HIS A 302 -4.29 12.78 12.16
C HIS A 302 -3.92 13.87 11.14
N HIS A 303 -2.65 13.88 10.76
CA HIS A 303 -2.11 14.61 9.62
C HIS A 303 -2.43 16.12 9.62
N ALA A 304 -2.11 16.78 10.73
CA ALA A 304 -2.19 18.24 10.81
C ALA A 304 -1.06 18.88 9.99
N ARG A 305 -1.40 19.86 9.15
CA ARG A 305 -0.46 20.56 8.26
C ARG A 305 -0.75 22.04 8.17
N PHE A 306 0.29 22.86 8.15
CA PHE A 306 0.20 24.28 7.82
C PHE A 306 0.01 24.47 6.31
N HIS A 307 -0.79 25.46 5.93
CA HIS A 307 -0.90 25.93 4.56
C HIS A 307 -0.31 27.33 4.43
N VAL A 308 1.02 27.39 4.57
CA VAL A 308 1.81 28.64 4.59
C VAL A 308 1.51 29.63 3.46
N PRO A 309 1.18 29.22 2.21
CA PRO A 309 0.80 30.18 1.18
C PRO A 309 -0.40 31.07 1.52
N TYR A 310 -1.24 30.70 2.49
CA TYR A 310 -2.40 31.45 2.95
C TYR A 310 -2.20 32.14 4.30
N ASP A 311 -1.05 31.93 4.95
CA ASP A 311 -0.76 32.54 6.25
C ASP A 311 -0.58 34.06 6.13
N THR A 312 -1.00 34.78 7.16
CA THR A 312 -0.69 36.19 7.35
C THR A 312 0.19 36.37 8.59
N ASN A 313 0.39 37.61 9.02
CA ASN A 313 1.09 37.85 10.29
C ASN A 313 0.30 37.34 11.51
N SER A 314 -1.03 37.35 11.43
CA SER A 314 -1.93 37.02 12.54
C SER A 314 -2.79 35.78 12.31
N THR A 315 -2.97 35.36 11.07
CA THR A 315 -3.80 34.19 10.72
C THR A 315 -2.98 33.06 10.12
N ARG A 316 -3.41 31.82 10.36
CA ARG A 316 -2.84 30.62 9.74
C ARG A 316 -3.92 29.66 9.31
N MET A 317 -3.67 28.99 8.19
CA MET A 317 -4.53 27.93 7.69
C MET A 317 -3.94 26.57 8.07
N ILE A 318 -4.77 25.70 8.64
CA ILE A 318 -4.38 24.33 9.04
C ILE A 318 -5.37 23.35 8.43
N SER A 319 -4.86 22.27 7.82
CA SER A 319 -5.69 21.10 7.50
C SER A 319 -5.44 19.96 8.47
N LEU A 320 -6.44 19.11 8.68
CA LEU A 320 -6.30 17.85 9.41
C LEU A 320 -7.34 16.82 8.96
N PHE A 321 -7.08 15.56 9.25
CA PHE A 321 -8.03 14.47 9.13
C PHE A 321 -8.61 14.16 10.51
N ASP A 322 -9.90 14.44 10.71
CA ASP A 322 -10.60 14.23 11.97
C ASP A 322 -11.25 12.85 11.97
N ASN A 323 -10.63 11.91 12.67
CA ASN A 323 -11.07 10.51 12.74
C ASN A 323 -12.44 10.39 13.41
N ALA A 324 -12.67 11.16 14.49
CA ALA A 324 -13.90 11.17 15.30
C ALA A 324 -14.27 9.83 15.96
N SER A 325 -13.42 8.82 15.87
CA SER A 325 -13.58 7.47 16.41
C SER A 325 -12.25 6.93 16.90
N ARG A 326 -12.29 6.03 17.89
CA ARG A 326 -11.10 5.38 18.46
C ARG A 326 -11.09 3.86 18.34
N GLY A 327 -12.11 3.27 17.71
CA GLY A 327 -12.24 1.83 17.56
C GLY A 327 -13.23 1.16 18.49
N GLU A 328 -12.94 -0.07 18.89
CA GLU A 328 -13.88 -0.92 19.62
C GLU A 328 -14.34 -0.24 20.92
N GLY A 329 -15.63 -0.36 21.23
CA GLY A 329 -16.24 0.26 22.40
C GLY A 329 -16.45 1.79 22.30
N ALA A 330 -16.15 2.43 21.17
CA ALA A 330 -16.46 3.84 20.91
C ALA A 330 -17.51 4.04 19.81
N PRO A 331 -18.21 5.19 19.77
CA PRO A 331 -19.10 5.51 18.67
C PRO A 331 -18.36 5.55 17.32
N GLU A 332 -18.90 4.85 16.32
CA GLU A 332 -18.40 4.87 14.92
C GLU A 332 -18.83 6.16 14.20
N ASN A 333 -18.33 7.31 14.65
CA ASN A 333 -18.59 8.57 13.96
C ASN A 333 -17.87 8.60 12.61
N THR A 334 -18.48 9.30 11.66
CA THR A 334 -17.90 9.49 10.32
C THR A 334 -16.68 10.39 10.40
N SER A 335 -15.59 10.00 9.74
CA SER A 335 -14.39 10.82 9.66
C SER A 335 -14.54 11.91 8.60
N ARG A 336 -13.86 13.04 8.79
CA ARG A 336 -13.91 14.19 7.87
C ARG A 336 -12.53 14.78 7.63
N GLY A 337 -12.34 15.39 6.46
CA GLY A 337 -11.27 16.36 6.26
C GLY A 337 -11.72 17.72 6.78
N LEU A 338 -10.81 18.49 7.36
CA LEU A 338 -11.11 19.79 7.93
C LEU A 338 -10.03 20.80 7.53
N ILE A 339 -10.45 21.97 7.04
CA ILE A 339 -9.59 23.16 6.93
C ILE A 339 -10.12 24.19 7.93
N ILE A 340 -9.22 24.66 8.79
CA ILE A 340 -9.50 25.69 9.78
C ILE A 340 -8.58 26.88 9.58
N GLU A 341 -9.08 28.06 9.91
CA GLU A 341 -8.30 29.27 10.06
C GLU A 341 -8.20 29.58 11.55
N ILE A 342 -6.98 29.78 12.04
CA ILE A 342 -6.72 30.34 13.36
C ILE A 342 -6.31 31.80 13.24
N ASN A 343 -6.68 32.61 14.21
CA ASN A 343 -6.19 33.96 14.42
C ASN A 343 -5.48 34.00 15.78
N GLU A 344 -4.17 34.22 15.76
CA GLU A 344 -3.31 34.22 16.95
C GLU A 344 -3.34 35.54 17.72
N GLU A 345 -3.83 36.63 17.13
CA GLU A 345 -4.00 37.91 17.83
C GLU A 345 -5.30 37.92 18.64
N ASP A 346 -6.40 37.47 18.02
CA ASP A 346 -7.72 37.43 18.65
C ASP A 346 -7.96 36.11 19.42
N MET A 347 -7.07 35.13 19.26
CA MET A 347 -7.23 33.76 19.78
C MET A 347 -8.59 33.16 19.40
N THR A 348 -8.94 33.26 18.12
CA THR A 348 -10.16 32.66 17.55
C THR A 348 -9.82 31.60 16.52
N VAL A 349 -10.72 30.62 16.35
CA VAL A 349 -10.62 29.60 15.30
C VAL A 349 -11.96 29.47 14.57
N ALA A 350 -11.93 29.24 13.26
CA ALA A 350 -13.11 28.97 12.46
C ALA A 350 -12.85 27.85 11.46
N VAL A 351 -13.87 27.04 11.20
CA VAL A 351 -13.91 26.12 10.06
C VAL A 351 -14.05 26.93 8.77
N VAL A 352 -13.14 26.68 7.85
CA VAL A 352 -13.19 27.22 6.47
C VAL A 352 -13.92 26.25 5.57
N GLN A 353 -13.61 24.95 5.69
CA GLN A 353 -14.22 23.91 4.89
C GLN A 353 -14.20 22.55 5.61
N GLU A 354 -15.23 21.75 5.35
CA GLU A 354 -15.35 20.35 5.76
C GLU A 354 -15.51 19.44 4.54
N TYR A 355 -14.87 18.28 4.59
CA TYR A 355 -14.91 17.28 3.53
C TYR A 355 -15.52 16.00 4.08
N TRP A 356 -16.78 15.75 3.72
CA TRP A 356 -17.55 14.58 4.15
C TRP A 356 -17.75 13.61 3.00
N ASN A 357 -17.40 12.34 3.20
CA ASN A 357 -17.66 11.33 2.19
C ASN A 357 -19.18 11.14 1.99
N PRO A 358 -19.70 11.13 0.75
CA PRO A 358 -21.12 10.85 0.48
C PRO A 358 -21.58 9.50 1.03
N THR A 359 -20.70 8.49 1.02
CA THR A 359 -20.90 7.24 1.74
C THR A 359 -20.09 7.34 3.04
N PRO A 360 -20.72 7.42 4.23
CA PRO A 360 -19.99 7.57 5.47
C PRO A 360 -18.91 6.50 5.67
N ILE A 361 -17.67 6.95 5.90
CA ILE A 361 -16.53 6.10 6.27
C ILE A 361 -16.07 6.56 7.65
N SER A 362 -15.99 5.63 8.60
CA SER A 362 -15.39 5.84 9.91
C SER A 362 -13.99 5.22 9.90
N SER A 363 -12.96 6.04 10.10
CA SER A 363 -11.60 5.56 10.26
C SER A 363 -11.17 5.72 11.70
N GLN A 364 -10.88 4.59 12.36
CA GLN A 364 -10.60 4.53 13.80
C GLN A 364 -9.18 5.02 14.16
N SER A 365 -8.28 5.03 13.17
CA SER A 365 -6.94 5.59 13.29
C SER A 365 -6.33 5.88 11.91
N GLN A 366 -5.19 6.58 11.92
CA GLN A 366 -4.42 6.91 10.71
C GLN A 366 -5.23 7.85 9.80
N GLY A 367 -4.78 7.98 8.55
CA GLY A 367 -5.42 8.81 7.55
C GLY A 367 -4.67 10.10 7.27
N SER A 368 -4.99 10.68 6.12
CA SER A 368 -4.38 11.90 5.62
C SER A 368 -5.40 12.79 4.95
N MET A 369 -5.09 14.08 4.98
CA MET A 369 -5.67 15.08 4.11
C MET A 369 -4.55 15.79 3.35
N GLN A 370 -4.66 15.87 2.03
CA GLN A 370 -3.74 16.60 1.15
C GLN A 370 -4.53 17.58 0.29
N VAL A 371 -4.13 18.85 0.31
CA VAL A 371 -4.62 19.86 -0.64
C VAL A 371 -3.65 19.86 -1.82
N LEU A 372 -4.17 19.70 -3.04
CA LEU A 372 -3.41 19.69 -4.28
C LEU A 372 -3.28 21.10 -4.88
N ASP A 373 -2.29 21.29 -5.76
CA ASP A 373 -2.04 22.60 -6.42
C ASP A 373 -3.23 23.10 -7.25
N ASN A 374 -4.06 22.20 -7.76
CA ASN A 374 -5.28 22.54 -8.50
C ASN A 374 -6.46 22.92 -7.58
N GLY A 375 -6.29 22.87 -6.25
CA GLY A 375 -7.31 23.14 -5.23
C GLY A 375 -8.16 21.94 -4.83
N ASN A 376 -8.03 20.78 -5.50
CA ASN A 376 -8.70 19.56 -5.06
C ASN A 376 -8.11 19.07 -3.73
N VAL A 377 -8.88 18.26 -3.02
CA VAL A 377 -8.48 17.69 -1.73
C VAL A 377 -8.57 16.17 -1.77
N VAL A 378 -7.50 15.48 -1.39
CA VAL A 378 -7.45 14.03 -1.26
C VAL A 378 -7.52 13.66 0.21
N LEU A 379 -8.51 12.84 0.59
CA LEU A 379 -8.58 12.19 1.89
C LEU A 379 -8.21 10.72 1.76
N GLY A 380 -7.15 10.29 2.44
CA GLY A 380 -6.83 8.89 2.65
C GLY A 380 -7.46 8.42 3.97
N TYR A 381 -8.25 7.35 3.95
CA TYR A 381 -8.98 6.89 5.14
C TYR A 381 -8.20 5.92 6.03
N GLY A 382 -6.87 5.82 5.89
CA GLY A 382 -6.00 5.16 6.86
C GLY A 382 -6.35 3.68 7.08
N TYR A 383 -6.89 3.39 8.27
CA TYR A 383 -7.34 2.06 8.67
C TYR A 383 -8.47 1.48 7.81
N SER A 384 -9.18 2.32 7.06
CA SER A 384 -10.13 1.87 6.03
C SER A 384 -9.47 1.94 4.66
N ALA A 385 -9.56 0.84 3.89
CA ALA A 385 -8.92 0.69 2.59
C ALA A 385 -9.58 1.52 1.47
N ALA A 386 -9.62 2.84 1.65
CA ALA A 386 -10.24 3.79 0.75
C ALA A 386 -9.50 5.14 0.71
N TRP A 387 -9.70 5.87 -0.38
CA TRP A 387 -9.45 7.31 -0.45
C TRP A 387 -10.52 7.99 -1.31
N THR A 388 -10.71 9.29 -1.07
CA THR A 388 -11.63 10.14 -1.85
C THR A 388 -10.98 11.45 -2.22
N GLU A 389 -11.08 11.83 -3.49
CA GLU A 389 -10.71 13.15 -3.99
C GLU A 389 -11.96 14.03 -4.11
N PHE A 390 -11.86 15.27 -3.63
CA PHE A 390 -12.91 16.28 -3.59
C PHE A 390 -12.50 17.54 -4.37
N THR A 391 -13.49 18.29 -4.85
CA THR A 391 -13.26 19.70 -5.24
C THR A 391 -12.91 20.53 -4.00
N ALA A 392 -12.39 21.76 -4.19
CA ALA A 392 -12.17 22.71 -3.10
C ALA A 392 -13.46 22.97 -2.28
N GLU A 393 -14.62 22.96 -2.93
CA GLU A 393 -15.93 23.17 -2.33
C GLU A 393 -16.51 21.94 -1.60
N GLY A 394 -15.84 20.79 -1.63
CA GLY A 394 -16.24 19.59 -0.90
C GLY A 394 -17.12 18.62 -1.68
N GLU A 395 -17.19 18.72 -3.01
CA GLU A 395 -17.88 17.74 -3.85
C GLU A 395 -16.96 16.53 -4.14
N ALA A 396 -17.42 15.32 -3.82
CA ALA A 396 -16.64 14.10 -4.09
C ALA A 396 -16.53 13.82 -5.60
N LEU A 397 -15.30 13.78 -6.11
CA LEU A 397 -14.96 13.54 -7.51
C LEU A 397 -14.67 12.06 -7.79
N CYS A 398 -13.79 11.48 -6.98
CA CYS A 398 -13.37 10.08 -7.10
C CYS A 398 -13.34 9.44 -5.73
N GLU A 399 -14.00 8.29 -5.59
CA GLU A 399 -13.94 7.47 -4.38
C GLU A 399 -13.45 6.10 -4.81
N VAL A 400 -12.36 5.65 -4.21
CA VAL A 400 -11.64 4.44 -4.62
C VAL A 400 -11.39 3.56 -3.41
N HIS A 401 -11.69 2.28 -3.54
CA HIS A 401 -11.43 1.28 -2.52
C HIS A 401 -10.37 0.30 -3.01
N PHE A 402 -9.39 -0.01 -2.18
CA PHE A 402 -8.34 -1.02 -2.41
C PHE A 402 -8.48 -2.24 -1.49
N GLY A 403 -9.63 -2.33 -0.80
CA GLY A 403 -10.08 -3.50 -0.05
C GLY A 403 -11.62 -3.51 0.04
N PRO A 404 -12.23 -4.64 0.43
CA PRO A 404 -13.69 -4.73 0.57
C PRO A 404 -14.22 -3.83 1.70
N GLN A 405 -15.29 -3.09 1.41
CA GLN A 405 -15.94 -2.20 2.36
C GLN A 405 -16.39 -2.91 3.65
N THR A 406 -16.77 -4.20 3.57
CA THR A 406 -17.13 -4.99 4.76
C THR A 406 -15.98 -5.24 5.73
N GLN A 407 -14.75 -4.86 5.39
CA GLN A 407 -13.52 -5.08 6.19
C GLN A 407 -12.83 -3.78 6.62
N PHE A 408 -13.42 -2.60 6.36
CA PHE A 408 -12.84 -1.28 6.66
C PHE A 408 -12.47 -1.03 8.13
N HIS A 409 -12.95 -1.86 9.05
CA HIS A 409 -12.70 -1.77 10.49
C HIS A 409 -11.93 -2.97 11.04
N ARG A 410 -11.30 -3.78 10.18
CA ARG A 410 -10.70 -5.06 10.58
C ARG A 410 -9.20 -5.17 10.32
N GLY A 411 -8.56 -4.11 9.80
CA GLY A 411 -7.11 -4.13 9.57
C GLY A 411 -6.61 -5.12 8.50
N GLN A 412 -7.50 -5.80 7.77
CA GLN A 412 -7.11 -6.82 6.78
C GLN A 412 -6.22 -6.28 5.67
N ILE A 413 -6.52 -5.06 5.22
CA ILE A 413 -5.76 -4.27 4.27
C ILE A 413 -5.95 -2.81 4.66
N VAL A 414 -4.84 -2.09 4.82
CA VAL A 414 -4.83 -0.67 5.16
C VAL A 414 -3.68 0.02 4.43
N SER A 415 -3.72 1.35 4.37
CA SER A 415 -2.55 2.18 4.02
C SER A 415 -2.57 3.36 4.97
N TYR A 416 -1.48 3.57 5.71
CA TYR A 416 -1.46 4.56 6.79
C TYR A 416 -1.83 5.97 6.30
N ARG A 417 -1.32 6.35 5.13
CA ARG A 417 -1.74 7.53 4.38
C ARG A 417 -1.85 7.18 2.90
N VAL A 418 -2.52 8.06 2.15
CA VAL A 418 -2.56 8.03 0.68
C VAL A 418 -2.29 9.46 0.19
N PHE A 419 -1.43 9.59 -0.82
CA PHE A 419 -1.06 10.87 -1.41
C PHE A 419 -1.12 10.83 -2.94
N LYS A 420 -1.32 11.98 -3.57
CA LYS A 420 -1.07 12.18 -5.00
C LYS A 420 0.15 13.05 -5.19
N GLN A 421 1.09 12.60 -6.02
CA GLN A 421 2.38 13.26 -6.23
C GLN A 421 2.82 13.20 -7.69
N GLU A 422 3.58 14.20 -8.11
CA GLU A 422 4.41 14.09 -9.31
C GLU A 422 5.58 13.15 -9.02
N TRP A 423 5.88 12.24 -9.96
CA TRP A 423 7.04 11.37 -9.84
C TRP A 423 7.68 11.13 -11.21
N LEU A 424 9.01 11.22 -11.25
CA LEU A 424 9.82 10.86 -12.41
C LEU A 424 10.61 9.60 -12.05
N GLY A 425 10.23 8.48 -12.67
CA GLY A 425 10.90 7.20 -12.50
C GLY A 425 11.72 6.83 -13.74
N LEU A 426 13.02 6.67 -13.52
CA LEU A 426 14.05 6.36 -14.51
C LEU A 426 14.84 5.11 -14.03
N PRO A 427 14.20 3.95 -13.90
CA PRO A 427 14.87 2.75 -13.40
C PRO A 427 16.10 2.39 -14.24
N LEU A 428 17.18 1.97 -13.58
CA LEU A 428 18.42 1.51 -14.24
C LEU A 428 18.34 0.08 -14.78
N THR A 429 17.31 -0.68 -14.37
CA THR A 429 17.02 -2.01 -14.93
C THR A 429 16.60 -1.91 -16.39
N SER A 430 16.65 -3.02 -17.12
CA SER A 430 16.05 -3.09 -18.46
C SER A 430 14.56 -3.47 -18.39
N PRO A 431 13.73 -3.08 -19.38
CA PRO A 431 12.38 -3.62 -19.52
C PRO A 431 12.37 -5.15 -19.49
N SER A 432 11.40 -5.72 -18.78
CA SER A 432 11.21 -7.16 -18.69
C SER A 432 10.15 -7.62 -19.69
N VAL A 433 10.27 -8.84 -20.18
CA VAL A 433 9.35 -9.41 -21.18
C VAL A 433 9.06 -10.88 -20.92
N ALA A 434 7.80 -11.26 -21.08
CA ALA A 434 7.34 -12.64 -21.04
C ALA A 434 6.67 -13.03 -22.35
N LEU A 435 7.00 -14.22 -22.84
CA LEU A 435 6.56 -14.76 -24.11
C LEU A 435 5.54 -15.88 -23.89
N SER A 436 4.40 -15.79 -24.57
CA SER A 436 3.35 -16.82 -24.57
C SER A 436 2.75 -16.96 -25.97
N GLY A 437 3.16 -17.99 -26.70
CA GLY A 437 2.77 -18.20 -28.10
C GLY A 437 3.17 -17.01 -28.99
N THR A 438 2.17 -16.27 -29.49
CA THR A 438 2.40 -15.07 -30.31
C THR A 438 2.16 -13.75 -29.57
N GLN A 439 2.27 -13.77 -28.26
CA GLN A 439 2.12 -12.59 -27.41
C GLN A 439 3.42 -12.39 -26.62
N ALA A 440 3.90 -11.15 -26.62
CA ALA A 440 4.91 -10.68 -25.69
C ALA A 440 4.24 -9.71 -24.73
N ALA A 441 4.26 -10.02 -23.44
CA ALA A 441 3.93 -9.10 -22.38
C ALA A 441 5.19 -8.35 -21.97
N VAL A 442 5.18 -7.00 -22.00
CA VAL A 442 6.34 -6.17 -21.65
C VAL A 442 5.98 -5.17 -20.56
N SER A 443 6.86 -4.98 -19.59
CA SER A 443 6.73 -3.97 -18.54
C SER A 443 8.10 -3.43 -18.13
N TRP A 444 8.11 -2.30 -17.41
CA TRP A 444 9.34 -1.74 -16.84
C TRP A 444 9.00 -1.08 -15.50
N ASN A 445 9.29 -1.79 -14.41
CA ASN A 445 8.89 -1.42 -13.06
C ASN A 445 9.46 -0.04 -12.69
N GLY A 446 8.57 0.96 -12.59
CA GLY A 446 8.90 2.34 -12.27
C GLY A 446 9.26 3.26 -13.44
N ALA A 447 9.29 2.78 -14.69
CA ALA A 447 9.56 3.67 -15.81
C ALA A 447 8.33 4.54 -16.14
N THR A 448 8.39 5.83 -15.81
CA THR A 448 7.25 6.77 -16.00
C THR A 448 7.25 7.46 -17.36
N GLU A 449 8.38 7.48 -18.07
CA GLU A 449 8.56 8.22 -19.33
C GLU A 449 8.21 7.41 -20.59
N VAL A 450 7.98 6.09 -20.46
CA VAL A 450 7.66 5.23 -21.60
C VAL A 450 6.26 5.54 -22.13
N VAL A 451 6.14 5.82 -23.43
CA VAL A 451 4.85 6.05 -24.09
C VAL A 451 4.57 5.07 -25.23
N THR A 452 5.59 4.43 -25.78
CA THR A 452 5.45 3.49 -26.90
C THR A 452 6.48 2.38 -26.78
N TRP A 453 6.05 1.16 -27.05
CA TRP A 453 6.89 -0.01 -27.20
C TRP A 453 7.06 -0.34 -28.68
N VAL A 454 8.29 -0.61 -29.12
CA VAL A 454 8.61 -0.95 -30.51
C VAL A 454 9.23 -2.34 -30.58
N LEU A 455 8.57 -3.25 -31.27
CA LEU A 455 9.11 -4.57 -31.58
C LEU A 455 10.07 -4.47 -32.75
N GLN A 456 11.28 -5.01 -32.57
CA GLN A 456 12.27 -5.14 -33.62
C GLN A 456 12.72 -6.60 -33.75
N GLY A 457 13.25 -6.95 -34.92
CA GLY A 457 13.84 -8.27 -35.15
C GLY A 457 15.13 -8.24 -35.96
N ALA A 458 15.96 -9.26 -35.78
CA ALA A 458 17.22 -9.43 -36.48
C ALA A 458 17.36 -10.88 -36.99
N PHE A 459 18.15 -11.04 -38.06
CA PHE A 459 18.48 -12.35 -38.62
C PHE A 459 19.66 -12.98 -37.86
N SER A 460 19.64 -14.31 -37.70
CA SER A 460 20.74 -15.05 -37.09
C SER A 460 22.00 -14.93 -37.94
N ARG A 461 23.15 -14.84 -37.29
CA ARG A 461 24.48 -14.85 -37.92
C ARG A 461 24.67 -16.20 -38.65
N GLY A 462 24.38 -16.24 -39.95
CA GLY A 462 24.52 -17.44 -40.79
C GLY A 462 23.42 -17.68 -41.83
N GLU A 463 22.26 -17.03 -41.70
CA GLU A 463 21.15 -17.16 -42.66
C GLU A 463 21.10 -15.95 -43.63
N GLN A 464 22.22 -15.61 -44.26
CA GLN A 464 22.18 -14.83 -45.49
C GLN A 464 21.76 -15.75 -46.64
N GLY A 465 20.48 -16.10 -46.68
CA GLY A 465 19.85 -16.71 -47.84
C GLY A 465 19.72 -15.70 -48.98
N GLU A 466 20.13 -16.11 -50.18
CA GLU A 466 20.07 -15.36 -51.44
C GLU A 466 18.67 -14.76 -51.70
N ASN A 467 18.37 -13.54 -51.23
CA ASN A 467 17.41 -12.57 -51.83
C ASN A 467 17.16 -11.35 -50.93
N VAL A 468 18.21 -10.66 -50.46
CA VAL A 468 18.08 -9.30 -49.92
C VAL A 468 18.92 -8.35 -50.78
N GLY A 469 18.31 -7.23 -51.15
CA GLY A 469 18.82 -6.29 -52.15
C GLY A 469 20.27 -5.89 -51.93
N VAL A 470 21.03 -5.93 -53.02
CA VAL A 470 22.44 -5.54 -53.14
C VAL A 470 22.60 -4.05 -52.85
N VAL A 471 22.74 -3.66 -51.58
CA VAL A 471 23.35 -2.36 -51.21
C VAL A 471 24.30 -2.47 -50.01
N ALA A 472 24.09 -3.40 -49.06
CA ALA A 472 24.93 -3.47 -47.85
C ALA A 472 26.08 -4.50 -47.89
N ALA A 473 26.18 -5.34 -48.93
CA ALA A 473 27.08 -6.50 -48.91
C ALA A 473 28.55 -6.24 -49.30
N ARG A 474 29.05 -5.00 -49.22
CA ARG A 474 30.44 -4.69 -49.63
C ARG A 474 31.32 -3.98 -48.62
N GLN A 475 30.90 -3.88 -47.36
CA GLN A 475 31.67 -3.15 -46.36
C GLN A 475 31.64 -3.76 -44.96
N LEU A 476 31.58 -5.09 -44.82
CA LEU A 476 31.48 -5.74 -43.50
C LEU A 476 32.30 -7.04 -43.41
N ALA A 477 33.50 -7.07 -43.98
CA ALA A 477 34.33 -8.28 -43.98
C ALA A 477 35.48 -8.30 -42.95
N ASP A 478 35.63 -7.29 -42.07
CA ASP A 478 36.83 -7.19 -41.19
C ASP A 478 36.56 -6.59 -39.79
N SER A 479 35.49 -6.97 -39.09
CA SER A 479 35.40 -6.77 -37.63
C SER A 479 34.69 -7.93 -36.94
N GLU A 480 35.30 -8.50 -35.91
CA GLU A 480 34.72 -9.62 -35.14
C GLU A 480 33.48 -9.19 -34.32
N ASP A 481 33.29 -7.89 -34.10
CA ASP A 481 32.07 -7.30 -33.53
C ASP A 481 31.23 -6.66 -34.65
N LEU A 482 30.16 -7.34 -35.05
CA LEU A 482 29.07 -6.72 -35.82
C LEU A 482 27.81 -6.86 -35.01
N ASP A 483 27.35 -5.74 -34.44
CA ASP A 483 26.06 -5.61 -33.79
C ASP A 483 24.96 -6.14 -34.72
N LEU A 484 24.04 -6.94 -34.19
CA LEU A 484 22.86 -7.39 -34.94
C LEU A 484 22.09 -6.15 -35.44
N GLU A 485 21.85 -6.05 -36.74
CA GLU A 485 21.02 -4.99 -37.31
C GLU A 485 19.55 -5.33 -37.07
N PHE A 486 18.93 -4.65 -36.11
CA PHE A 486 17.53 -4.83 -35.76
C PHE A 486 16.61 -3.94 -36.61
N GLU A 487 15.68 -4.58 -37.32
CA GLU A 487 14.68 -3.92 -38.15
C GLU A 487 13.35 -3.73 -37.40
N PHE A 488 12.65 -2.64 -37.70
CA PHE A 488 11.32 -2.37 -37.15
C PHE A 488 10.30 -3.41 -37.62
N ILE A 489 9.47 -3.90 -36.69
CA ILE A 489 8.36 -4.81 -36.98
C ILE A 489 7.02 -4.13 -36.72
N SER A 490 6.82 -3.68 -35.48
CA SER A 490 5.55 -3.08 -35.03
C SER A 490 5.78 -2.14 -33.85
N ALA A 491 4.78 -1.31 -33.56
CA ALA A 491 4.75 -0.46 -32.37
C ALA A 491 3.38 -0.53 -31.70
N ALA A 492 3.38 -0.45 -30.37
CA ALA A 492 2.18 -0.38 -29.55
C ALA A 492 2.31 0.75 -28.52
N PRO A 493 1.28 1.59 -28.32
CA PRO A 493 1.29 2.53 -27.21
C PRO A 493 1.36 1.79 -25.88
N LYS A 494 2.06 2.35 -24.89
CA LYS A 494 2.06 1.79 -23.53
C LYS A 494 0.63 1.80 -22.99
N SER A 495 0.22 0.67 -22.43
CA SER A 495 -1.05 0.49 -21.72
C SER A 495 -0.76 -0.08 -20.35
N GLY A 496 -1.32 0.53 -19.30
CA GLY A 496 -1.18 0.11 -17.90
C GLY A 496 0.26 -0.18 -17.47
N PHE A 497 0.47 -1.15 -16.58
CA PHE A 497 1.81 -1.61 -16.19
C PHE A 497 2.44 -2.49 -17.26
N GLU A 498 1.64 -3.44 -17.79
CA GLU A 498 2.08 -4.46 -18.72
C GLU A 498 1.37 -4.27 -20.06
N THR A 499 2.12 -4.25 -21.15
CA THR A 499 1.57 -4.08 -22.50
C THR A 499 1.72 -5.37 -23.30
N ILE A 500 0.65 -5.83 -23.95
CA ILE A 500 0.73 -6.97 -24.88
C ILE A 500 1.10 -6.49 -26.28
N ILE A 501 2.15 -7.08 -26.83
CA ILE A 501 2.59 -6.92 -28.22
C ILE A 501 2.40 -8.25 -28.95
N TYR A 502 1.79 -8.20 -30.13
CA TYR A 502 1.61 -9.39 -30.96
C TYR A 502 2.84 -9.66 -31.82
N LEU A 503 3.33 -10.90 -31.76
CA LEU A 503 4.50 -11.36 -32.49
C LEU A 503 4.08 -11.99 -33.83
N PRO A 504 4.63 -11.55 -34.96
CA PRO A 504 4.31 -12.12 -36.27
C PRO A 504 4.85 -13.55 -36.41
N ARG A 505 3.97 -14.53 -36.68
CA ARG A 505 4.35 -15.95 -36.84
C ARG A 505 5.28 -16.18 -38.04
N ASP A 506 5.04 -15.47 -39.13
CA ASP A 506 5.73 -15.68 -40.40
C ASP A 506 6.94 -14.75 -40.57
N THR A 507 7.46 -14.22 -39.46
CA THR A 507 8.60 -13.31 -39.51
C THR A 507 9.89 -14.06 -39.80
N PRO A 508 10.78 -13.54 -40.66
CA PRO A 508 12.01 -14.23 -41.02
C PRO A 508 13.15 -13.97 -40.02
N TYR A 509 12.88 -13.19 -38.97
CA TYR A 509 13.84 -12.90 -37.90
C TYR A 509 13.92 -14.08 -36.93
N SER A 510 15.12 -14.32 -36.39
CA SER A 510 15.38 -15.35 -35.38
C SER A 510 15.66 -14.73 -34.00
N LYS A 511 15.92 -13.43 -33.95
CA LYS A 511 16.07 -12.66 -32.72
C LYS A 511 15.03 -11.54 -32.69
N LEU A 512 14.44 -11.29 -31.53
CA LEU A 512 13.53 -10.17 -31.27
C LEU A 512 14.02 -9.33 -30.10
N ARG A 513 13.65 -8.06 -30.08
CA ARG A 513 13.75 -7.21 -28.88
C ARG A 513 12.66 -6.16 -28.88
N ILE A 514 12.34 -5.63 -27.71
CA ILE A 514 11.36 -4.56 -27.56
C ILE A 514 12.06 -3.31 -27.03
N ILE A 515 11.91 -2.20 -27.75
CA ILE A 515 12.45 -0.89 -27.39
C ILE A 515 11.38 -0.06 -26.69
N ALA A 516 11.75 0.59 -25.59
CA ALA A 516 10.95 1.60 -24.91
C ALA A 516 11.25 2.99 -25.49
N LEU A 517 10.22 3.69 -25.96
CA LEU A 517 10.34 5.06 -26.48
C LEU A 517 9.67 6.07 -25.56
N GLY A 518 10.34 7.21 -25.39
CA GLY A 518 9.84 8.39 -24.69
C GLY A 518 8.98 9.29 -25.58
N LYS A 519 8.39 10.34 -24.99
CA LYS A 519 7.50 11.29 -25.70
C LYS A 519 8.16 11.99 -26.89
N LYS A 520 9.49 12.10 -26.92
CA LYS A 520 10.24 12.74 -28.02
C LYS A 520 10.67 11.74 -29.09
N GLY A 521 10.33 10.46 -28.94
CA GLY A 521 10.76 9.38 -29.83
C GLY A 521 12.19 8.88 -29.56
N ASP A 522 12.79 9.32 -28.46
CA ASP A 522 14.08 8.86 -27.97
C ASP A 522 13.97 7.46 -27.33
N THR A 523 15.00 6.65 -27.55
CA THR A 523 15.11 5.33 -26.93
C THR A 523 15.50 5.48 -25.47
N LEU A 524 14.63 4.99 -24.58
CA LEU A 524 14.85 4.98 -23.13
C LEU A 524 15.57 3.71 -22.68
N GLY A 525 15.26 2.57 -23.30
CA GLY A 525 15.81 1.26 -22.95
C GLY A 525 15.32 0.17 -23.89
N ALA A 526 15.86 -1.04 -23.73
CA ALA A 526 15.52 -2.20 -24.54
C ALA A 526 15.46 -3.45 -23.67
N THR A 527 14.56 -4.38 -23.98
CA THR A 527 14.60 -5.72 -23.39
C THR A 527 15.90 -6.44 -23.77
N ALA A 528 16.26 -7.49 -23.03
CA ALA A 528 17.21 -8.47 -23.51
C ALA A 528 16.79 -9.02 -24.90
N GLU A 529 17.77 -9.49 -25.66
CA GLU A 529 17.51 -10.16 -26.94
C GLU A 529 16.80 -11.49 -26.69
N LEU A 530 15.73 -11.72 -27.44
CA LEU A 530 14.86 -12.88 -27.33
C LEU A 530 15.12 -13.79 -28.52
N ASP A 531 15.35 -15.07 -28.27
CA ASP A 531 15.32 -16.08 -29.32
C ASP A 531 13.88 -16.28 -29.80
N TRP A 532 13.69 -16.22 -31.12
CA TRP A 532 12.38 -16.37 -31.74
C TRP A 532 12.31 -17.66 -32.54
N GLU A 533 11.72 -18.68 -31.89
CA GLU A 533 11.46 -19.99 -32.47
C GLU A 533 9.95 -20.29 -32.44
N PRO A 534 9.18 -19.84 -33.44
CA PRO A 534 7.72 -19.90 -33.43
C PRO A 534 7.15 -21.33 -33.34
N GLU A 535 7.92 -22.36 -33.71
CA GLU A 535 7.53 -23.77 -33.64
C GLU A 535 7.64 -24.36 -32.22
N GLU A 536 8.60 -23.92 -31.42
CA GLU A 536 8.84 -24.39 -30.03
C GLU A 536 8.00 -23.62 -29.00
N MET A 537 7.64 -22.37 -29.30
CA MET A 537 6.86 -21.46 -28.44
C MET A 537 5.39 -21.87 -28.19
N ASN A 538 4.91 -22.96 -28.79
CA ASN A 538 3.59 -23.53 -28.47
C ASN A 538 3.59 -24.43 -27.22
N LYS A 539 4.74 -24.60 -26.55
CA LYS A 539 4.89 -25.58 -25.47
C LYS A 539 5.16 -24.99 -24.08
N GLU A 540 5.76 -23.80 -23.95
CA GLU A 540 6.16 -23.21 -22.65
C GLU A 540 6.10 -21.68 -22.64
N VAL A 541 5.98 -21.07 -21.44
CA VAL A 541 6.08 -19.61 -21.21
C VAL A 541 7.51 -19.29 -20.79
N ALA A 542 8.18 -18.38 -21.50
CA ALA A 542 9.53 -17.93 -21.18
C ALA A 542 9.50 -16.49 -20.63
N VAL A 543 10.21 -16.24 -19.52
CA VAL A 543 10.33 -14.91 -18.88
C VAL A 543 11.79 -14.47 -18.92
N TYR A 544 12.03 -13.26 -19.41
CA TYR A 544 13.34 -12.64 -19.49
C TYR A 544 13.33 -11.39 -18.61
N SER A 545 14.03 -11.45 -17.46
CA SER A 545 14.20 -10.33 -16.55
C SER A 545 15.46 -9.52 -16.88
N GLY A 546 15.37 -8.20 -16.72
CA GLY A 546 16.48 -7.26 -16.95
C GLY A 546 17.39 -7.03 -15.73
N GLU A 547 17.44 -7.95 -14.76
CA GLU A 547 18.29 -7.83 -13.57
C GLU A 547 19.59 -8.65 -13.76
N GLU A 548 20.75 -8.01 -13.56
CA GLU A 548 22.04 -8.72 -13.53
C GLU A 548 22.06 -9.68 -12.33
N GLN A 549 22.27 -10.98 -12.58
CA GLN A 549 22.50 -11.95 -11.51
C GLN A 549 23.83 -11.65 -10.80
N PRO A 550 23.89 -11.71 -9.46
CA PRO A 550 25.16 -11.61 -8.76
C PRO A 550 26.05 -12.82 -9.10
N ASN A 551 27.33 -12.52 -9.32
CA ASN A 551 28.35 -13.47 -9.77
C ASN A 551 28.66 -14.50 -8.67
N GLU A 552 28.10 -15.71 -8.76
CA GLU A 552 28.48 -16.83 -7.89
C GLU A 552 29.78 -17.48 -8.37
N GLN A 553 30.91 -16.96 -7.91
CA GLN A 553 32.13 -17.74 -7.75
C GLN A 553 32.43 -17.84 -6.26
N ASP A 554 31.96 -18.92 -5.64
CA ASP A 554 32.63 -19.67 -4.56
C ASP A 554 31.59 -20.49 -3.77
N ALA A 555 31.37 -21.76 -4.18
CA ALA A 555 30.94 -22.82 -3.27
C ALA A 555 31.22 -24.19 -3.88
N ASP A 556 32.16 -24.91 -3.27
CA ASP A 556 32.52 -26.28 -3.60
C ASP A 556 31.36 -27.26 -3.39
N THR A 557 31.39 -28.30 -4.23
CA THR A 557 30.52 -29.47 -4.36
C THR A 557 30.10 -30.19 -3.07
N GLU A 558 28.80 -30.45 -2.92
CA GLU A 558 28.26 -31.68 -2.32
C GLU A 558 27.12 -32.25 -3.18
N GLU A 559 27.33 -33.45 -3.73
CA GLU A 559 26.33 -34.25 -4.43
C GLU A 559 25.21 -34.67 -3.47
N THR A 560 23.95 -34.32 -3.77
CA THR A 560 22.79 -34.97 -3.15
C THR A 560 21.84 -35.51 -4.22
N SER A 561 21.44 -36.76 -3.99
CA SER A 561 20.71 -37.63 -4.91
C SER A 561 19.24 -37.24 -5.12
N ASP A 562 18.83 -37.30 -6.40
CA ASP A 562 17.48 -37.51 -6.95
C ASP A 562 16.32 -37.71 -5.95
N THR A 563 15.51 -36.67 -5.72
CA THR A 563 14.26 -36.72 -4.93
C THR A 563 12.99 -36.42 -5.74
N THR A 564 13.09 -36.31 -7.07
CA THR A 564 11.98 -35.98 -7.98
C THR A 564 10.99 -37.14 -8.22
N SER A 565 11.32 -38.36 -7.80
CA SER A 565 10.50 -39.56 -8.04
C SER A 565 9.42 -39.88 -6.99
N LEU A 566 9.39 -39.21 -5.82
CA LEU A 566 8.50 -39.59 -4.71
C LEU A 566 7.28 -38.65 -4.53
N TRP A 567 7.33 -37.42 -5.03
CA TRP A 567 6.26 -36.44 -4.88
C TRP A 567 5.08 -36.64 -5.86
N THR A 568 5.34 -37.15 -7.06
CA THR A 568 4.32 -37.40 -8.09
C THR A 568 3.38 -38.56 -7.72
N ILE A 569 3.84 -39.51 -6.90
CA ILE A 569 3.02 -40.63 -6.39
C ILE A 569 2.15 -40.18 -5.20
N GLY A 570 2.64 -39.23 -4.39
CA GLY A 570 1.92 -38.70 -3.22
C GLY A 570 0.67 -37.89 -3.57
N ILE A 571 0.76 -37.04 -4.60
CA ILE A 571 -0.35 -36.17 -5.03
C ILE A 571 -1.49 -37.00 -5.68
N GLY A 572 -1.15 -38.05 -6.42
CA GLY A 572 -2.13 -38.97 -7.04
C GLY A 572 -2.95 -39.78 -6.03
N LEU A 573 -2.35 -40.18 -4.91
CA LEU A 573 -3.06 -40.95 -3.87
C LEU A 573 -4.04 -40.08 -3.06
N ILE A 574 -3.70 -38.81 -2.83
CA ILE A 574 -4.56 -37.85 -2.13
C ILE A 574 -5.80 -37.51 -2.97
N THR A 575 -5.65 -37.35 -4.29
CA THR A 575 -6.78 -37.06 -5.19
C THR A 575 -7.76 -38.23 -5.29
N VAL A 576 -7.27 -39.47 -5.33
CA VAL A 576 -8.13 -40.67 -5.32
C VAL A 576 -8.88 -40.82 -4.00
N ALA A 577 -8.25 -40.50 -2.87
CA ALA A 577 -8.89 -40.54 -1.56
C ALA A 577 -10.00 -39.49 -1.41
N VAL A 578 -9.76 -38.25 -1.88
CA VAL A 578 -10.76 -37.17 -1.85
C VAL A 578 -11.96 -37.51 -2.76
N LEU A 579 -11.72 -38.01 -3.97
CA LEU A 579 -12.78 -38.45 -4.88
C LEU A 579 -13.58 -39.63 -4.31
N GLY A 580 -12.90 -40.59 -3.67
CA GLY A 580 -13.55 -41.70 -2.97
C GLY A 580 -14.44 -41.23 -1.81
N PHE A 581 -13.98 -40.24 -1.03
CA PHE A 581 -14.75 -39.65 0.07
C PHE A 581 -15.97 -38.88 -0.44
N CYS A 582 -15.84 -38.10 -1.52
CA CYS A 582 -16.96 -37.39 -2.14
C CYS A 582 -18.03 -38.35 -2.69
N VAL A 583 -17.62 -39.43 -3.36
CA VAL A 583 -18.54 -40.46 -3.86
C VAL A 583 -19.22 -41.20 -2.71
N TRP A 584 -18.49 -41.52 -1.63
CA TRP A 584 -19.07 -42.13 -0.44
C TRP A 584 -20.10 -41.21 0.24
N LEU A 585 -19.81 -39.92 0.36
CA LEU A 585 -20.71 -38.92 0.94
C LEU A 585 -21.99 -38.76 0.12
N LEU A 586 -21.87 -38.73 -1.22
CA LEU A 586 -23.02 -38.68 -2.14
C LEU A 586 -23.88 -39.95 -2.07
N CYS A 587 -23.26 -41.13 -2.01
CA CYS A 587 -23.97 -42.40 -1.80
C CYS A 587 -24.66 -42.48 -0.44
N LYS A 588 -24.06 -41.89 0.61
CA LYS A 588 -24.63 -41.83 1.96
C LYS A 588 -25.83 -40.89 2.03
N ILE A 589 -25.75 -39.74 1.37
CA ILE A 589 -26.86 -38.77 1.25
C ILE A 589 -28.01 -39.35 0.41
N ALA A 590 -27.69 -40.09 -0.67
CA ALA A 590 -28.70 -40.75 -1.50
C ALA A 590 -29.39 -41.94 -0.81
N ASN A 591 -28.71 -42.65 0.11
CA ASN A 591 -29.26 -43.78 0.86
C ASN A 591 -29.94 -43.39 2.19
N SER A 592 -29.64 -42.22 2.76
CA SER A 592 -30.48 -41.64 3.82
C SER A 592 -31.74 -41.07 3.16
N GLY A 593 -32.86 -41.77 3.27
CA GLY A 593 -34.13 -41.46 2.57
C GLY A 593 -34.81 -40.11 2.89
N SER A 594 -34.07 -39.01 2.98
CA SER A 594 -34.53 -37.67 3.36
C SER A 594 -34.63 -36.69 2.18
N LEU A 595 -34.95 -37.20 0.98
CA LEU A 595 -35.22 -36.39 -0.21
C LEU A 595 -36.57 -36.68 -0.87
N LYS A 596 -37.50 -37.35 -0.17
CA LYS A 596 -38.88 -37.58 -0.65
C LYS A 596 -39.91 -36.50 -0.28
N ASN A 597 -39.53 -35.44 0.45
CA ASN A 597 -40.47 -34.39 0.88
C ASN A 597 -40.18 -32.97 0.36
N MET A 598 -39.22 -32.78 -0.54
CA MET A 598 -39.15 -31.53 -1.31
C MET A 598 -40.02 -31.72 -2.55
N PHE A 599 -41.08 -30.92 -2.68
CA PHE A 599 -42.14 -30.95 -3.72
C PHE A 599 -43.42 -31.74 -3.36
N THR A 600 -44.13 -31.28 -2.33
CA THR A 600 -45.61 -31.28 -2.36
C THR A 600 -46.16 -29.97 -1.81
N ARG A 601 -47.18 -29.46 -2.50
CA ARG A 601 -47.85 -28.17 -2.30
C ARG A 601 -49.15 -28.36 -1.51
N GLU A 602 -49.49 -27.32 -0.75
CA GLU A 602 -50.81 -26.85 -0.29
C GLU A 602 -51.36 -27.18 1.12
N LYS A 603 -51.64 -26.06 1.82
CA LYS A 603 -52.89 -25.62 2.48
C LYS A 603 -53.06 -25.71 4.01
N ASN A 604 -53.33 -24.49 4.53
CA ASN A 604 -54.17 -24.11 5.66
C ASN A 604 -53.66 -24.29 7.10
N GLY A 605 -53.55 -23.14 7.78
CA GLY A 605 -54.29 -22.91 9.02
C GLY A 605 -53.47 -22.78 10.30
N GLY A 606 -53.41 -21.56 10.83
CA GLY A 606 -53.53 -21.36 12.28
C GLY A 606 -52.33 -20.79 13.03
N VAL A 607 -52.56 -19.58 13.53
CA VAL A 607 -52.11 -19.03 14.83
C VAL A 607 -50.64 -18.59 14.96
N TRP A 608 -50.49 -17.27 15.07
CA TRP A 608 -49.28 -16.58 15.52
C TRP A 608 -49.12 -16.69 17.04
N GLN A 609 -47.92 -16.99 17.51
CA GLN A 609 -47.51 -16.76 18.89
C GLN A 609 -46.16 -16.04 18.92
N ARG A 610 -46.13 -14.90 19.63
CA ARG A 610 -44.93 -14.14 19.98
C ARG A 610 -44.18 -14.89 21.09
N VAL A 611 -42.86 -14.94 21.01
CA VAL A 611 -41.98 -15.20 22.17
C VAL A 611 -40.92 -14.11 22.18
N TYR A 612 -40.97 -13.28 23.22
CA TYR A 612 -39.82 -12.55 23.74
C TYR A 612 -39.20 -13.43 24.84
N ALA A 613 -37.88 -13.46 24.92
CA ALA A 613 -37.15 -13.72 26.16
C ALA A 613 -35.72 -13.17 26.00
N GLU A 614 -35.47 -12.04 26.65
CA GLU A 614 -34.18 -11.71 27.25
C GLU A 614 -33.85 -12.78 28.31
N GLU A 615 -32.59 -13.22 28.39
CA GLU A 615 -31.73 -13.04 29.57
C GLU A 615 -30.40 -13.81 29.38
N GLU A 616 -29.33 -13.03 29.53
CA GLU A 616 -28.03 -13.32 30.16
C GLU A 616 -27.30 -14.63 29.84
N LEU A 617 -26.06 -14.46 29.35
CA LEU A 617 -24.87 -14.92 30.07
C LEU A 617 -23.66 -14.10 29.59
N ASP A 618 -23.21 -13.22 30.47
CA ASP A 618 -21.84 -12.72 30.51
C ASP A 618 -20.86 -13.90 30.54
N GLU A 619 -19.80 -13.78 29.76
CA GLU A 619 -18.41 -14.17 30.08
C GLU A 619 -17.66 -14.25 28.74
N LEU A 620 -16.90 -13.19 28.43
CA LEU A 620 -15.58 -13.19 27.79
C LEU A 620 -15.21 -11.72 27.51
N GLU A 621 -14.92 -10.99 28.58
CA GLU A 621 -14.07 -9.80 28.50
C GLU A 621 -12.63 -10.25 28.31
N GLY A 622 -11.91 -9.54 27.43
CA GLY A 622 -10.46 -9.58 27.38
C GLY A 622 -9.89 -9.80 25.99
N PHE A 623 -9.96 -8.79 25.12
CA PHE A 623 -8.93 -8.48 24.13
C PHE A 623 -9.00 -6.99 23.84
N SER A 624 -7.95 -6.26 24.20
CA SER A 624 -7.78 -4.83 23.91
C SER A 624 -7.23 -4.64 22.49
N ASP A 625 -7.66 -3.54 21.87
CA ASP A 625 -7.29 -3.10 20.52
C ASP A 625 -5.80 -2.75 20.45
N VAL A 626 -5.01 -3.71 19.98
CA VAL A 626 -3.59 -3.53 19.64
C VAL A 626 -3.51 -2.97 18.23
N GLU A 627 -2.84 -1.82 18.04
CA GLU A 627 -2.48 -1.28 16.71
C GLU A 627 -1.40 -2.09 15.95
N SER A 628 -1.20 -3.34 16.34
CA SER A 628 -0.48 -4.37 15.62
C SER A 628 -1.25 -5.67 15.82
N GLY A 629 -1.90 -6.18 14.77
CA GLY A 629 -2.46 -7.53 14.80
C GLY A 629 -1.31 -8.52 14.95
N ASP A 630 -1.05 -8.96 16.18
CA ASP A 630 0.08 -9.84 16.48
C ASP A 630 -0.44 -11.21 16.91
N HIS A 631 -0.33 -12.19 16.00
CA HIS A 631 -0.27 -13.60 16.37
C HIS A 631 0.92 -14.24 15.70
N ALA A 632 1.95 -14.43 16.53
CA ALA A 632 3.13 -15.24 16.30
C ALA A 632 2.81 -16.55 15.57
N SER A 633 3.60 -16.85 14.55
CA SER A 633 3.63 -18.15 13.90
C SER A 633 4.04 -19.24 14.90
N ASP A 634 3.08 -20.09 15.26
CA ASP A 634 3.28 -21.28 16.10
C ASP A 634 4.14 -22.33 15.36
N SER A 635 5.44 -22.37 15.67
CA SER A 635 6.33 -23.50 15.34
C SER A 635 6.26 -24.54 16.46
N LEU A 636 5.34 -25.49 16.31
CA LEU A 636 5.28 -26.71 17.11
C LEU A 636 6.51 -27.58 16.85
N LEU A 637 7.38 -27.77 17.86
CA LEU A 637 7.98 -29.08 18.20
C LEU A 637 8.44 -29.08 19.67
N LYS A 638 7.57 -29.58 20.55
CA LYS A 638 7.94 -30.12 21.86
C LYS A 638 8.81 -31.36 21.67
N ARG A 639 9.85 -31.54 22.51
CA ARG A 639 9.89 -32.59 23.56
C ARG A 639 11.16 -32.51 24.45
N PRO A 640 11.15 -33.14 25.64
CA PRO A 640 11.77 -32.60 26.86
C PRO A 640 12.86 -33.48 27.49
N GLY A 641 13.49 -32.96 28.54
CA GLY A 641 13.90 -33.73 29.72
C GLY A 641 15.41 -33.92 29.92
N GLY A 642 15.93 -33.29 30.97
CA GLY A 642 17.29 -33.44 31.49
C GLY A 642 17.61 -32.37 32.51
#